data_AF-I0HCT6-F1
#
_entry.id   AF-I0HCT6-F1
#
_cell.length_a   1.000
_cell.length_b   1.000
_cell.length_c   1.000
_cell.angle_alpha   90.00
_cell.angle_beta   90.00
_cell.angle_gamma   90.00
#
_symmetry.space_group_name_H-M   'P 1'
#
loop_
_entity.id
_entity.type
_entity.pdbx_description
1 polymer ?
#
loop_
_entity_poly.entity_id
_entity_poly.type
_entity_poly.pdbx_seq_one_letter_code
_entity_poly.pdbx_strand_id
1 'polypeptide(L)'
;MARPHQPATWLPDPHRSRAVLVGVSAYDHLEALPAVERNLSALSELLTAPNLWGLRTQHCVTLHNPQSDEDVLDAVNTAADQATDALIVYFAGHGLLDHRDELHLALSLASRKRLYRTIRYDDLRREVVETARNCRSKVVILDCCYSGRAMQGAMGVLDVAEQTRIAGTYLMTATAETSKALAPPGADYTAFTGALIDKISAGILDGPELLDLETLFYHLRADLLARRLPVPQQRSRNDGSAIALVRNLAYREAGGDAGDTIASHPPAPAPTPPPALPAQMRQAAELTPLATLARLRALRGSGDSRQADELLAVAATHRRNQEVAALGALLLREGLIEDFRTFAQYVARRSTSNLLELLRTLDIIDAPDVARGFMEAFAGGPPAETARLAKELRYEGLGKHLESLVDAALRNSPDVASRTTLVGELWMAGLRDEVDYFVQQVAPALSSGDVLALADELRTAGREDASSRLYAMAEPSGAGPSGPVADMASPADSAAALDRSAERMTDEEIAELARSLRDANHEDAALHLLSTAVGVRPAASTLRLIDALREVGRPVDAVELLKVAAVTMPPKELAQLLSILHDRGRRAEWSTVLSSAGQRRQGDAAAVLQALGELGAVLTPAQIGTLTGEPDEAGLRAIIADLKPPWDFGALAALLQYLIHRLGADGLGRFLLDLPRPDIRKLYFQAARAGNPTLSMVIRALSPLDSIHWLFVIDATWQLGELVANLRKAGFDGHADAVLTEVSFSRTLPEILAIALQDLRHRGQDRDADFLLSEIVDKRKFYAFRHGRSAYALLEVVFALLAGGQDDEVRRAINRIPQTRHRAEILEFSELLMKAGLADLARRLLAAADRRDRSPQ
;
A
#
# COMPACT_ATOMS: atom_id res chain seq x y z
N MET A 1 19.44 -42.80 10.80
CA MET A 1 18.78 -41.99 9.77
C MET A 1 19.44 -40.63 9.75
N ALA A 2 19.86 -40.17 8.57
CA ALA A 2 20.66 -38.97 8.36
C ALA A 2 19.90 -37.70 8.78
N ARG A 3 20.64 -36.71 9.30
CA ARG A 3 20.17 -35.35 9.63
C ARG A 3 19.44 -34.72 8.44
N PRO A 4 18.32 -33.98 8.63
CA PRO A 4 17.87 -33.04 7.61
C PRO A 4 18.88 -31.87 7.56
N HIS A 5 19.41 -31.61 6.36
CA HIS A 5 20.43 -30.59 6.08
C HIS A 5 19.87 -29.16 6.22
N GLN A 6 20.45 -28.33 7.10
CA GLN A 6 20.62 -26.90 6.79
C GLN A 6 21.57 -26.81 5.57
N PRO A 7 21.31 -25.98 4.56
CA PRO A 7 22.34 -25.70 3.56
C PRO A 7 23.40 -24.83 4.21
N ALA A 8 24.60 -25.38 4.37
CA ALA A 8 25.78 -24.57 4.65
C ALA A 8 25.87 -23.46 3.59
N THR A 9 26.14 -22.20 4.00
CA THR A 9 26.48 -21.11 3.09
C THR A 9 27.55 -21.63 2.13
N TRP A 10 27.24 -21.63 0.84
CA TRP A 10 28.12 -22.20 -0.17
C TRP A 10 28.36 -21.16 -1.25
N LEU A 11 29.61 -21.13 -1.72
CA LEU A 11 29.96 -20.41 -2.94
C LEU A 11 29.58 -21.30 -4.13
N PRO A 12 28.72 -20.83 -5.06
CA PRO A 12 28.38 -21.60 -6.24
C PRO A 12 29.61 -21.95 -7.08
N ASP A 13 29.62 -23.13 -7.69
CA ASP A 13 30.68 -23.59 -8.57
C ASP A 13 30.80 -22.67 -9.80
N PRO A 14 31.94 -21.97 -9.99
CA PRO A 14 32.13 -21.03 -11.10
C PRO A 14 32.13 -21.69 -12.49
N HIS A 15 32.32 -23.01 -12.58
CA HIS A 15 32.25 -23.74 -13.85
C HIS A 15 30.82 -24.04 -14.26
N ARG A 16 29.92 -24.15 -13.28
CA ARG A 16 28.51 -24.52 -13.45
C ARG A 16 27.56 -23.32 -13.35
N SER A 17 28.12 -22.14 -13.10
CA SER A 17 27.37 -20.90 -12.93
C SER A 17 27.51 -19.98 -14.15
N ARG A 18 26.55 -19.07 -14.33
CA ARG A 18 26.52 -18.05 -15.38
C ARG A 18 26.12 -16.69 -14.80
N ALA A 19 26.62 -15.63 -15.39
CA ALA A 19 26.21 -14.26 -15.08
C ALA A 19 25.91 -13.49 -16.36
N VAL A 20 24.83 -12.70 -16.34
CA VAL A 20 24.47 -11.74 -17.40
C VAL A 20 24.38 -10.36 -16.77
N LEU A 21 25.25 -9.45 -17.18
CA LEU A 21 25.29 -8.07 -16.71
C LEU A 21 24.79 -7.16 -17.83
N VAL A 22 23.62 -6.57 -17.65
CA VAL A 22 22.98 -5.68 -18.62
C VAL A 22 23.04 -4.26 -18.12
N GLY A 23 23.51 -3.33 -18.93
CA GLY A 23 23.54 -1.93 -18.54
C GLY A 23 23.38 -0.99 -19.72
N VAL A 24 22.61 0.06 -19.51
CA VAL A 24 22.35 1.09 -20.51
C VAL A 24 22.80 2.43 -19.94
N SER A 25 23.91 2.94 -20.47
CA SER A 25 24.51 4.22 -20.08
C SER A 25 24.15 5.36 -21.02
N ALA A 26 23.79 5.05 -22.28
CA ALA A 26 23.45 6.03 -23.30
C ALA A 26 22.01 5.84 -23.77
N TYR A 27 21.27 6.95 -23.86
CA TYR A 27 19.87 6.97 -24.25
C TYR A 27 19.60 8.10 -25.26
N ASP A 28 18.76 7.83 -26.25
CA ASP A 28 18.35 8.83 -27.25
C ASP A 28 17.29 9.81 -26.71
N HIS A 29 16.50 9.36 -25.73
CA HIS A 29 15.30 10.06 -25.28
C HIS A 29 15.16 10.13 -23.75
N LEU A 30 16.15 9.61 -23.01
CA LEU A 30 16.24 9.68 -21.55
C LEU A 30 17.60 10.27 -21.15
N GLU A 31 17.75 10.62 -19.87
CA GLU A 31 19.02 11.13 -19.35
C GLU A 31 20.10 10.05 -19.40
N ALA A 32 21.32 10.39 -19.86
CA ALA A 32 22.44 9.45 -19.86
C ALA A 32 22.86 9.07 -18.44
N LEU A 33 23.31 7.84 -18.25
CA LEU A 33 23.82 7.31 -16.98
C LEU A 33 25.24 6.75 -17.17
N PRO A 34 26.27 7.59 -17.40
CA PRO A 34 27.62 7.14 -17.73
C PRO A 34 28.25 6.18 -16.70
N ALA A 35 27.87 6.31 -15.42
CA ALA A 35 28.34 5.43 -14.34
C ALA A 35 27.98 3.95 -14.57
N VAL A 36 26.92 3.66 -15.33
CA VAL A 36 26.49 2.27 -15.61
C VAL A 36 27.54 1.49 -16.39
N GLU A 37 28.29 2.12 -17.30
CA GLU A 37 29.38 1.46 -18.03
C GLU A 37 30.51 1.00 -17.09
N ARG A 38 30.82 1.83 -16.09
CA ARG A 38 31.82 1.53 -15.06
C ARG A 38 31.32 0.46 -14.09
N ASN A 39 30.04 0.48 -13.74
CA ASN A 39 29.41 -0.58 -12.95
C ASN A 39 29.61 -1.95 -13.60
N LEU A 40 29.29 -2.07 -14.90
CA LEU A 40 29.40 -3.32 -15.65
C LEU A 40 30.83 -3.84 -15.67
N SER A 41 31.79 -2.94 -15.93
CA SER A 41 33.21 -3.27 -15.99
C SER A 41 33.70 -3.80 -14.62
N ALA A 42 33.43 -3.06 -13.54
CA ALA A 42 33.85 -3.43 -12.20
C ALA A 42 33.20 -4.72 -11.70
N LEU A 43 31.89 -4.92 -11.93
CA LEU A 43 31.21 -6.16 -11.54
C LEU A 43 31.73 -7.36 -12.33
N SER A 44 32.00 -7.21 -13.63
CA SER A 44 32.59 -8.29 -14.44
C SER A 44 33.97 -8.70 -13.90
N GLU A 45 34.81 -7.72 -13.57
CA GLU A 45 36.12 -7.96 -12.96
C GLU A 45 36.00 -8.68 -11.61
N LEU A 46 35.12 -8.21 -10.71
CA LEU A 46 34.96 -8.81 -9.38
C LEU A 46 34.38 -10.23 -9.42
N LEU A 47 33.40 -10.50 -10.28
CA LEU A 47 32.80 -11.84 -10.39
C LEU A 47 33.79 -12.85 -11.01
N THR A 48 34.69 -12.39 -11.89
CA THR A 48 35.69 -13.25 -12.54
C THR A 48 37.00 -13.36 -11.76
N ALA A 49 37.21 -12.53 -10.73
CA ALA A 49 38.42 -12.53 -9.91
C ALA A 49 38.61 -13.88 -9.17
N PRO A 50 39.76 -14.57 -9.32
CA PRO A 50 39.98 -15.91 -8.75
C PRO A 50 39.94 -15.99 -7.22
N ASN A 51 40.29 -14.90 -6.55
CA ASN A 51 40.28 -14.76 -5.09
C ASN A 51 38.89 -14.42 -4.52
N LEU A 52 37.92 -14.08 -5.38
CA LEU A 52 36.53 -13.82 -5.02
C LEU A 52 35.65 -15.02 -5.41
N TRP A 53 34.96 -14.96 -6.55
CA TRP A 53 34.15 -16.08 -7.05
C TRP A 53 34.87 -16.92 -8.11
N GLY A 54 35.70 -16.30 -8.95
CA GLY A 54 36.46 -16.99 -9.99
C GLY A 54 35.60 -17.49 -11.16
N LEU A 55 34.48 -16.82 -11.46
CA LEU A 55 33.65 -17.13 -12.62
C LEU A 55 34.52 -17.05 -13.89
N ARG A 56 34.42 -18.04 -14.79
CA ARG A 56 35.18 -17.97 -16.05
C ARG A 56 34.69 -16.76 -16.84
N THR A 57 35.61 -16.02 -17.48
CA THR A 57 35.26 -14.85 -18.30
C THR A 57 34.20 -15.18 -19.37
N GLN A 58 34.30 -16.36 -19.99
CA GLN A 58 33.30 -16.85 -20.97
C GLN A 58 31.90 -17.18 -20.37
N HIS A 59 31.77 -17.23 -19.05
CA HIS A 59 30.52 -17.46 -18.32
C HIS A 59 29.91 -16.17 -17.76
N CYS A 60 30.57 -15.03 -17.95
CA CYS A 60 30.09 -13.70 -17.58
C CYS A 60 29.83 -12.90 -18.87
N VAL A 61 28.57 -12.78 -19.27
CA VAL A 61 28.16 -12.03 -20.46
C VAL A 61 27.81 -10.60 -20.05
N THR A 62 28.42 -9.61 -20.68
CA THR A 62 28.12 -8.19 -20.44
C THR A 62 27.48 -7.59 -21.68
N LEU A 63 26.26 -7.06 -21.54
CA LEU A 63 25.52 -6.36 -22.59
C LEU A 63 25.46 -4.87 -22.25
N HIS A 64 26.26 -4.09 -22.97
CA HIS A 64 26.30 -2.62 -22.84
C HIS A 64 25.51 -1.96 -23.96
N ASN A 65 24.54 -1.11 -23.60
CA ASN A 65 23.63 -0.43 -24.52
C ASN A 65 22.98 -1.36 -25.57
N PRO A 66 22.35 -2.49 -25.17
CA PRO A 66 21.61 -3.33 -26.10
C PRO A 66 20.55 -2.53 -26.87
N GLN A 67 20.34 -2.92 -28.13
CA GLN A 67 19.47 -2.19 -29.06
C GLN A 67 18.05 -2.79 -29.14
N SER A 68 17.91 -4.07 -28.77
CA SER A 68 16.63 -4.77 -28.69
C SER A 68 16.46 -5.53 -27.37
N ASP A 69 15.21 -5.82 -27.05
CA ASP A 69 14.80 -6.72 -25.97
C ASP A 69 15.19 -8.17 -26.27
N GLU A 70 15.09 -8.59 -27.54
CA GLU A 70 15.54 -9.89 -28.04
C GLU A 70 17.00 -10.18 -27.67
N ASP A 71 17.92 -9.24 -27.91
CA ASP A 71 19.35 -9.39 -27.55
C ASP A 71 19.56 -9.76 -26.07
N VAL A 72 18.75 -9.15 -25.20
CA VAL A 72 18.87 -9.34 -23.74
C VAL A 72 18.20 -10.64 -23.31
N LEU A 73 16.98 -10.89 -23.80
CA LEU A 73 16.24 -12.10 -23.46
C LEU A 73 16.95 -13.36 -23.97
N ASP A 74 17.53 -13.33 -25.18
CA ASP A 74 18.32 -14.44 -25.73
C ASP A 74 19.58 -14.72 -24.92
N ALA A 75 20.29 -13.68 -24.49
CA ALA A 75 21.47 -13.83 -23.64
C ALA A 75 21.11 -14.42 -22.28
N VAL A 76 20.01 -13.96 -21.67
CA VAL A 76 19.50 -14.47 -20.40
C VAL A 76 19.01 -15.91 -20.55
N ASN A 77 18.28 -16.23 -21.62
CA ASN A 77 17.81 -17.57 -21.94
C ASN A 77 19.00 -18.53 -22.10
N THR A 78 20.00 -18.15 -22.91
CA THR A 78 21.21 -18.95 -23.12
C THR A 78 21.97 -19.20 -21.81
N ALA A 79 22.13 -18.16 -20.99
CA ALA A 79 22.79 -18.29 -19.68
C ALA A 79 21.97 -19.16 -18.71
N ALA A 80 20.64 -19.02 -18.73
CA ALA A 80 19.71 -19.77 -17.91
C ALA A 80 19.71 -21.26 -18.25
N ASP A 81 19.73 -21.62 -19.54
CA ASP A 81 19.81 -23.00 -20.02
C ASP A 81 21.13 -23.68 -19.62
N GLN A 82 22.24 -22.93 -19.66
CA GLN A 82 23.57 -23.46 -19.34
C GLN A 82 23.89 -23.50 -17.84
N ALA A 83 23.23 -22.69 -17.02
CA ALA A 83 23.49 -22.60 -15.59
C ALA A 83 22.88 -23.80 -14.86
N THR A 84 23.71 -24.51 -14.08
CA THR A 84 23.25 -25.64 -13.26
C THR A 84 23.50 -25.44 -11.76
N ASP A 85 24.37 -24.50 -11.37
CA ASP A 85 24.56 -24.14 -9.96
C ASP A 85 23.98 -22.75 -9.66
N ALA A 86 24.57 -21.66 -10.17
CA ALA A 86 24.00 -20.32 -10.03
C ALA A 86 23.84 -19.55 -11.34
N LEU A 87 22.73 -18.81 -11.47
CA LEU A 87 22.50 -17.79 -12.49
C LEU A 87 22.40 -16.43 -11.81
N ILE A 88 23.21 -15.45 -12.24
CA ILE A 88 23.11 -14.06 -11.80
C ILE A 88 22.68 -13.20 -12.99
N VAL A 89 21.60 -12.44 -12.83
CA VAL A 89 21.16 -11.42 -13.79
C VAL A 89 21.20 -10.06 -13.11
N TYR A 90 22.02 -9.16 -13.64
CA TYR A 90 22.13 -7.78 -13.19
C TYR A 90 21.61 -6.85 -14.26
N PHE A 91 20.79 -5.88 -13.88
CA PHE A 91 20.36 -4.79 -14.76
C PHE A 91 20.62 -3.43 -14.12
N ALA A 92 21.21 -2.49 -14.87
CA ALA A 92 21.33 -1.10 -14.48
C ALA A 92 20.92 -0.11 -15.58
N GLY A 93 20.10 0.87 -15.23
CA GLY A 93 19.57 1.85 -16.18
C GLY A 93 18.29 2.53 -15.68
N HIS A 94 17.52 3.14 -16.59
CA HIS A 94 16.20 3.68 -16.26
C HIS A 94 15.16 2.57 -16.12
N GLY A 95 14.36 2.65 -15.05
CA GLY A 95 13.11 1.92 -14.93
C GLY A 95 11.94 2.84 -15.28
N LEU A 96 11.00 2.34 -16.06
CA LEU A 96 9.78 3.03 -16.47
C LEU A 96 8.56 2.25 -15.99
N LEU A 97 7.46 2.96 -15.76
CA LEU A 97 6.17 2.36 -15.44
C LEU A 97 5.20 2.57 -16.60
N ASP A 98 4.36 1.57 -16.85
CA ASP A 98 3.23 1.70 -17.77
C ASP A 98 1.97 2.21 -17.05
N HIS A 99 0.87 2.36 -17.78
CA HIS A 99 -0.44 2.76 -17.25
C HIS A 99 -1.05 1.81 -16.20
N ARG A 100 -0.47 0.63 -16.00
CA ARG A 100 -0.86 -0.37 -15.01
C ARG A 100 0.17 -0.47 -13.87
N ASP A 101 1.12 0.46 -13.83
CA ASP A 101 2.25 0.47 -12.91
C ASP A 101 3.12 -0.80 -12.97
N GLU A 102 3.22 -1.46 -14.13
CA GLU A 102 4.15 -2.56 -14.38
C GLU A 102 5.57 -2.02 -14.64
N LEU A 103 6.60 -2.72 -14.16
CA LEU A 103 8.01 -2.32 -14.32
C LEU A 103 8.55 -2.70 -15.71
N HIS A 104 9.07 -1.70 -16.40
CA HIS A 104 9.76 -1.80 -17.68
C HIS A 104 11.22 -1.34 -17.56
N LEU A 105 12.16 -2.17 -18.03
CA LEU A 105 13.60 -1.89 -18.04
C LEU A 105 13.97 -1.20 -19.36
N ALA A 106 14.40 0.05 -19.29
CA ALA A 106 14.60 0.89 -20.47
C ALA A 106 15.88 0.56 -21.25
N LEU A 107 15.75 0.31 -22.55
CA LEU A 107 16.86 0.15 -23.50
C LEU A 107 17.23 1.50 -24.15
N SER A 108 18.30 1.52 -24.94
CA SER A 108 18.91 2.74 -25.50
C SER A 108 17.91 3.66 -26.23
N LEU A 109 16.92 3.07 -26.93
CA LEU A 109 15.90 3.78 -27.71
C LEU A 109 14.58 4.04 -26.96
N ALA A 110 14.51 3.67 -25.68
CA ALA A 110 13.31 3.80 -24.86
C ALA A 110 12.95 5.25 -24.57
N SER A 111 11.65 5.50 -24.41
CA SER A 111 11.13 6.75 -23.83
C SER A 111 9.82 6.47 -23.12
N ARG A 112 9.35 7.42 -22.31
CA ARG A 112 8.02 7.32 -21.65
C ARG A 112 6.85 7.12 -22.62
N LYS A 113 7.03 7.43 -23.91
CA LYS A 113 6.03 7.22 -24.99
C LYS A 113 6.29 5.96 -25.82
N ARG A 114 7.45 5.32 -25.66
CA ARG A 114 7.92 4.18 -26.46
C ARG A 114 8.30 3.00 -25.55
N LEU A 115 7.34 2.55 -24.73
CA LEU A 115 7.54 1.39 -23.86
C LEU A 115 7.79 0.09 -24.63
N TYR A 116 7.44 0.01 -25.92
CA TYR A 116 7.80 -1.12 -26.79
C TYR A 116 9.31 -1.21 -27.11
N ARG A 117 10.14 -0.27 -26.62
CA ARG A 117 11.61 -0.32 -26.68
C ARG A 117 12.21 -0.62 -25.30
N THR A 118 11.48 -1.35 -24.47
CA THR A 118 11.87 -1.71 -23.09
C THR A 118 11.62 -3.20 -22.88
N ILE A 119 12.24 -3.77 -21.86
CA ILE A 119 11.98 -5.15 -21.45
C ILE A 119 10.99 -5.12 -20.29
N ARG A 120 9.87 -5.82 -20.40
CA ARG A 120 8.98 -6.01 -19.25
C ARG A 120 9.70 -6.88 -18.24
N TYR A 121 9.75 -6.47 -16.98
CA TYR A 121 10.42 -7.24 -15.94
C TYR A 121 9.84 -8.66 -15.79
N ASP A 122 8.53 -8.82 -16.02
CA ASP A 122 7.89 -10.14 -15.96
C ASP A 122 8.40 -11.09 -17.06
N ASP A 123 8.74 -10.59 -18.24
CA ASP A 123 9.29 -11.40 -19.34
C ASP A 123 10.72 -11.85 -18.98
N LEU A 124 11.55 -10.96 -18.45
CA LEU A 124 12.87 -11.30 -17.90
C LEU A 124 12.79 -12.33 -16.76
N ARG A 125 11.82 -12.14 -15.85
CA ARG A 125 11.58 -13.05 -14.72
C ARG A 125 11.18 -14.44 -15.20
N ARG A 126 10.32 -14.53 -16.22
CA ARG A 126 9.93 -15.81 -16.82
C ARG A 126 11.13 -16.54 -17.37
N GLU A 127 12.02 -15.86 -18.11
CA GLU A 127 13.25 -16.50 -18.61
C GLU A 127 14.12 -17.05 -17.47
N VAL A 128 14.33 -16.26 -16.41
CA VAL A 128 15.13 -16.71 -15.25
C VAL A 128 14.49 -17.90 -14.53
N VAL A 129 13.17 -17.91 -14.38
CA VAL A 129 12.44 -18.92 -13.59
C VAL A 129 12.14 -20.18 -14.40
N GLU A 130 11.63 -20.02 -15.61
CA GLU A 130 11.13 -21.09 -16.47
C GLU A 130 12.22 -21.74 -17.32
N THR A 131 13.31 -21.03 -17.65
CA THR A 131 14.42 -21.59 -18.43
C THR A 131 15.49 -22.19 -17.51
N ALA A 132 15.85 -21.51 -16.41
CA ALA A 132 16.85 -22.01 -15.46
C ALA A 132 16.33 -23.08 -14.48
N ARG A 133 15.44 -23.98 -14.91
CA ARG A 133 14.80 -25.01 -14.06
C ARG A 133 15.81 -25.94 -13.38
N ASN A 134 16.92 -26.22 -14.07
CA ASN A 134 17.99 -27.08 -13.57
C ASN A 134 19.06 -26.31 -12.75
N CYS A 135 18.91 -24.99 -12.61
CA CYS A 135 19.81 -24.15 -11.85
C CYS A 135 19.40 -24.12 -10.38
N ARG A 136 20.32 -24.47 -9.48
CA ARG A 136 20.08 -24.50 -8.03
C ARG A 136 19.77 -23.12 -7.45
N SER A 137 20.41 -22.07 -7.98
CA SER A 137 20.38 -20.71 -7.45
C SER A 137 20.15 -19.68 -8.55
N LYS A 138 19.21 -18.77 -8.35
CA LYS A 138 18.81 -17.74 -9.31
C LYS A 138 18.81 -16.40 -8.60
N VAL A 139 19.65 -15.47 -9.06
CA VAL A 139 19.86 -14.17 -8.42
C VAL A 139 19.55 -13.08 -9.44
N VAL A 140 18.67 -12.16 -9.08
CA VAL A 140 18.34 -10.99 -9.88
C VAL A 140 18.67 -9.73 -9.09
N ILE A 141 19.49 -8.85 -9.65
CA ILE A 141 19.89 -7.57 -9.04
C ILE A 141 19.48 -6.44 -9.98
N LEU A 142 18.63 -5.53 -9.50
CA LEU A 142 18.11 -4.40 -10.29
C LEU A 142 18.58 -3.07 -9.70
N ASP A 143 19.34 -2.30 -10.48
CA ASP A 143 19.78 -0.95 -10.17
C ASP A 143 19.10 0.07 -11.11
N CYS A 144 17.79 0.26 -10.89
CA CYS A 144 16.96 1.16 -11.69
C CYS A 144 15.81 1.76 -10.86
N CYS A 145 15.30 2.94 -11.24
CA CYS A 145 14.14 3.53 -10.57
C CYS A 145 12.91 2.62 -10.61
N TYR A 146 12.04 2.71 -9.59
CA TYR A 146 10.81 1.93 -9.45
C TYR A 146 10.99 0.40 -9.36
N SER A 147 12.22 -0.11 -9.19
CA SER A 147 12.47 -1.55 -9.04
C SER A 147 11.83 -2.16 -7.79
N GLY A 148 11.42 -1.36 -6.79
CA GLY A 148 10.57 -1.82 -5.68
C GLY A 148 9.22 -2.40 -6.13
N ARG A 149 8.71 -2.03 -7.32
CA ARG A 149 7.49 -2.63 -7.92
C ARG A 149 7.72 -4.05 -8.43
N ALA A 150 8.97 -4.44 -8.71
CA ALA A 150 9.33 -5.84 -9.00
C ALA A 150 8.98 -6.78 -7.84
N MET A 151 8.83 -6.25 -6.62
CA MET A 151 8.42 -7.00 -5.43
C MET A 151 6.91 -7.29 -5.36
N GLN A 152 6.07 -6.51 -6.06
CA GLN A 152 4.60 -6.53 -5.93
C GLN A 152 3.87 -7.39 -6.98
N GLY A 153 4.57 -7.90 -8.00
CA GLY A 153 3.97 -8.71 -9.07
C GLY A 153 3.49 -10.09 -8.58
N ALA A 154 2.26 -10.18 -8.08
CA ALA A 154 1.47 -11.42 -7.93
C ALA A 154 -0.01 -11.16 -7.50
N MET A 155 -0.71 -10.22 -8.13
CA MET A 155 -2.18 -10.10 -7.96
C MET A 155 -2.88 -10.71 -9.17
N GLY A 156 -3.04 -12.04 -9.15
CA GLY A 156 -3.86 -12.80 -10.11
C GLY A 156 -4.35 -14.10 -9.48
N VAL A 157 -5.68 -14.28 -9.40
CA VAL A 157 -6.40 -15.33 -8.64
C VAL A 157 -6.29 -16.74 -9.27
N LEU A 158 -5.40 -16.96 -10.22
CA LEU A 158 -5.24 -18.25 -10.91
C LEU A 158 -3.75 -18.58 -11.13
N ASP A 159 -2.96 -18.71 -10.07
CA ASP A 159 -1.75 -19.56 -10.13
C ASP A 159 -1.16 -19.98 -8.77
N VAL A 160 -2.01 -20.43 -7.84
CA VAL A 160 -1.56 -20.87 -6.50
C VAL A 160 -0.82 -22.23 -6.55
N ALA A 161 -0.86 -22.94 -7.70
CA ALA A 161 -0.28 -24.28 -7.85
C ALA A 161 1.11 -24.32 -8.53
N GLU A 162 1.47 -23.37 -9.41
CA GLU A 162 2.85 -23.25 -9.92
C GLU A 162 3.79 -22.50 -8.96
N GLN A 163 3.24 -21.63 -8.10
CA GLN A 163 4.01 -20.83 -7.13
C GLN A 163 4.75 -21.64 -6.06
N THR A 164 4.42 -22.92 -5.91
CA THR A 164 4.96 -23.84 -4.89
C THR A 164 6.22 -24.59 -5.33
N ARG A 165 6.70 -24.40 -6.58
CA ARG A 165 7.77 -25.25 -7.17
C ARG A 165 9.16 -24.60 -7.35
N ILE A 166 9.35 -23.31 -7.08
CA ILE A 166 10.60 -22.62 -7.47
C ILE A 166 11.53 -22.44 -6.26
N ALA A 167 12.55 -23.30 -6.15
CA ALA A 167 13.62 -23.21 -5.14
C ALA A 167 14.76 -22.24 -5.56
N GLY A 168 15.41 -21.59 -4.58
CA GLY A 168 16.67 -20.85 -4.76
C GLY A 168 16.61 -19.51 -5.50
N THR A 169 15.54 -18.71 -5.38
CA THR A 169 15.46 -17.39 -6.05
C THR A 169 15.66 -16.23 -5.08
N TYR A 170 16.54 -15.30 -5.44
CA TYR A 170 16.85 -14.08 -4.69
C TYR A 170 16.74 -12.84 -5.58
N LEU A 171 16.02 -11.81 -5.12
CA LEU A 171 15.84 -10.53 -5.81
C LEU A 171 16.31 -9.39 -4.90
N MET A 172 17.24 -8.55 -5.41
CA MET A 172 17.70 -7.32 -4.75
C MET A 172 17.47 -6.11 -5.65
N THR A 173 16.96 -5.01 -5.10
CA THR A 173 16.61 -3.83 -5.90
C THR A 173 17.02 -2.51 -5.25
N ALA A 174 17.44 -1.52 -6.05
CA ALA A 174 17.75 -0.15 -5.61
C ALA A 174 16.47 0.71 -5.52
N THR A 175 16.16 1.36 -4.38
CA THR A 175 14.91 2.14 -4.23
C THR A 175 15.03 3.61 -4.64
N ALA A 176 15.73 3.93 -5.73
CA ALA A 176 15.90 5.33 -6.12
C ALA A 176 14.63 5.93 -6.75
N GLU A 177 14.09 7.00 -6.16
CA GLU A 177 12.93 7.75 -6.68
C GLU A 177 13.28 8.68 -7.86
N THR A 178 14.56 8.99 -8.07
CA THR A 178 15.02 9.90 -9.14
C THR A 178 16.34 9.45 -9.76
N SER A 179 16.59 9.83 -11.02
CA SER A 179 17.85 9.56 -11.74
C SER A 179 19.08 10.14 -11.04
N LYS A 180 18.94 11.32 -10.41
CA LYS A 180 20.01 11.96 -9.63
C LYS A 180 20.36 11.21 -8.34
N ALA A 181 19.39 10.54 -7.72
CA ALA A 181 19.61 9.70 -6.54
C ALA A 181 20.20 8.32 -6.93
N LEU A 182 19.93 7.87 -8.16
CA LEU A 182 20.49 6.64 -8.73
C LEU A 182 21.98 6.82 -9.11
N ALA A 183 22.32 7.91 -9.80
CA ALA A 183 23.68 8.22 -10.25
C ALA A 183 24.05 9.66 -9.88
N PRO A 184 24.71 9.88 -8.72
CA PRO A 184 25.17 11.22 -8.34
C PRO A 184 26.13 11.81 -9.39
N PRO A 185 25.99 13.09 -9.78
CA PRO A 185 26.86 13.70 -10.79
C PRO A 185 28.35 13.62 -10.41
N GLY A 186 29.17 13.06 -11.30
CA GLY A 186 30.61 12.92 -11.08
C GLY A 186 31.03 11.71 -10.25
N ALA A 187 30.10 10.89 -9.75
CA ALA A 187 30.43 9.62 -9.10
C ALA A 187 30.94 8.58 -10.11
N ASP A 188 31.85 7.72 -9.65
CA ASP A 188 32.42 6.66 -10.49
C ASP A 188 31.43 5.51 -10.74
N TYR A 189 30.51 5.28 -9.82
CA TYR A 189 29.49 4.24 -9.91
C TYR A 189 28.12 4.82 -9.54
N THR A 190 27.04 4.12 -9.90
CA THR A 190 25.71 4.42 -9.33
C THR A 190 25.73 4.21 -7.81
N ALA A 191 24.84 4.88 -7.08
CA ALA A 191 24.86 4.85 -5.61
C ALA A 191 24.79 3.44 -5.03
N PHE A 192 23.84 2.62 -5.52
CA PHE A 192 23.66 1.25 -5.07
C PHE A 192 24.83 0.34 -5.50
N THR A 193 25.18 0.36 -6.79
CA THR A 193 26.25 -0.53 -7.29
C THR A 193 27.62 -0.13 -6.75
N GLY A 194 27.88 1.15 -6.52
CA GLY A 194 29.10 1.62 -5.85
C GLY A 194 29.24 1.03 -4.45
N ALA A 195 28.18 1.08 -3.64
CA ALA A 195 28.20 0.43 -2.32
C ALA A 195 28.41 -1.09 -2.42
N LEU A 196 27.82 -1.76 -3.42
CA LEU A 196 28.01 -3.19 -3.68
C LEU A 196 29.47 -3.52 -4.03
N ILE A 197 30.04 -2.77 -4.95
CA ILE A 197 31.45 -2.87 -5.35
C ILE A 197 32.35 -2.64 -4.14
N ASP A 198 32.09 -1.63 -3.31
CA ASP A 198 32.88 -1.32 -2.12
C ASP A 198 32.91 -2.50 -1.14
N LYS A 199 31.76 -3.12 -0.84
CA LYS A 199 31.70 -4.26 0.10
C LYS A 199 32.32 -5.54 -0.47
N ILE A 200 32.18 -5.79 -1.78
CA ILE A 200 32.80 -6.95 -2.43
C ILE A 200 34.32 -6.78 -2.52
N SER A 201 34.79 -5.59 -2.89
CA SER A 201 36.22 -5.32 -3.15
C SER A 201 37.03 -5.13 -1.87
N ALA A 202 36.50 -4.41 -0.87
CA ALA A 202 37.19 -4.21 0.40
C ALA A 202 36.98 -5.37 1.38
N GLY A 203 35.88 -6.13 1.21
CA GLY A 203 35.41 -7.09 2.19
C GLY A 203 34.71 -6.42 3.39
N ILE A 204 34.16 -7.26 4.26
CA ILE A 204 33.50 -6.84 5.50
C ILE A 204 34.36 -7.28 6.67
N LEU A 205 34.91 -6.31 7.41
CA LEU A 205 35.71 -6.56 8.61
C LEU A 205 34.86 -7.29 9.66
N ASP A 206 35.44 -8.31 10.30
CA ASP A 206 34.76 -9.23 11.22
C ASP A 206 33.56 -9.99 10.60
N GLY A 207 33.42 -9.95 9.27
CA GLY A 207 32.41 -10.68 8.51
C GLY A 207 32.79 -12.14 8.27
N PRO A 208 31.82 -12.97 7.82
CA PRO A 208 32.05 -14.38 7.50
C PRO A 208 33.07 -14.56 6.37
N GLU A 209 33.66 -15.77 6.23
CA GLU A 209 34.59 -16.12 5.14
C GLU A 209 33.93 -15.96 3.75
N LEU A 210 32.63 -16.26 3.67
CA LEU A 210 31.82 -16.13 2.45
C LEU A 210 30.79 -15.01 2.64
N LEU A 211 30.72 -14.09 1.67
CA LEU A 211 29.72 -13.03 1.66
C LEU A 211 28.47 -13.52 0.91
N ASP A 212 27.46 -13.93 1.67
CA ASP A 212 26.13 -14.21 1.14
C ASP A 212 25.30 -12.97 0.85
N LEU A 213 24.29 -13.16 0.01
CA LEU A 213 23.45 -12.08 -0.49
C LEU A 213 22.69 -11.36 0.63
N GLU A 214 22.41 -12.06 1.73
CA GLU A 214 21.75 -11.51 2.93
C GLU A 214 22.73 -10.64 3.75
N THR A 215 23.95 -11.13 3.97
CA THR A 215 25.04 -10.36 4.60
C THR A 215 25.32 -9.09 3.78
N LEU A 216 25.49 -9.23 2.47
CA LEU A 216 25.68 -8.08 1.57
C LEU A 216 24.50 -7.11 1.68
N PHE A 217 23.26 -7.58 1.65
CA PHE A 217 22.09 -6.72 1.78
C PHE A 217 22.10 -5.86 3.04
N TYR A 218 22.35 -6.46 4.22
CA TYR A 218 22.34 -5.72 5.48
C TYR A 218 23.44 -4.67 5.55
N HIS A 219 24.65 -5.01 5.07
CA HIS A 219 25.76 -4.06 5.04
C HIS A 219 25.57 -2.95 4.01
N LEU A 220 24.97 -3.23 2.86
CA LEU A 220 24.61 -2.22 1.85
C LEU A 220 23.55 -1.28 2.36
N ARG A 221 22.52 -1.81 3.03
CA ARG A 221 21.46 -1.00 3.64
C ARG A 221 22.01 -0.06 4.69
N ALA A 222 22.91 -0.53 5.56
CA ALA A 222 23.55 0.31 6.56
C ALA A 222 24.41 1.42 5.93
N ASP A 223 25.20 1.10 4.90
CA ASP A 223 26.07 2.05 4.20
C ASP A 223 25.28 3.15 3.49
N LEU A 224 24.27 2.76 2.71
CA LEU A 224 23.43 3.68 1.96
C LEU A 224 22.60 4.58 2.89
N LEU A 225 22.08 4.03 4.00
CA LEU A 225 21.38 4.80 5.02
C LEU A 225 22.31 5.85 5.66
N ALA A 226 23.54 5.47 6.02
CA ALA A 226 24.51 6.40 6.60
C ALA A 226 24.87 7.55 5.65
N ARG A 227 24.86 7.28 4.33
CA ARG A 227 25.13 8.26 3.27
C ARG A 227 23.89 9.06 2.84
N ARG A 228 22.73 8.82 3.47
CA ARG A 228 21.42 9.40 3.10
C ARG A 228 21.04 9.15 1.64
N LEU A 229 21.40 7.97 1.14
CA LEU A 229 21.07 7.49 -0.20
C LEU A 229 19.93 6.46 -0.13
N PRO A 230 19.23 6.18 -1.24
CA PRO A 230 18.16 5.19 -1.27
C PRO A 230 18.61 3.81 -0.81
N VAL A 231 17.85 3.20 0.11
CA VAL A 231 18.19 1.90 0.71
C VAL A 231 17.67 0.72 -0.12
N PRO A 232 18.39 -0.40 -0.23
CA PRO A 232 17.95 -1.51 -1.06
C PRO A 232 16.75 -2.25 -0.44
N GLN A 233 15.99 -2.96 -1.29
CA GLN A 233 14.96 -3.93 -0.88
C GLN A 233 15.34 -5.34 -1.36
N GLN A 234 15.00 -6.38 -0.58
CA GLN A 234 15.26 -7.79 -0.91
C GLN A 234 14.00 -8.67 -0.84
N ARG A 235 13.98 -9.75 -1.62
CA ARG A 235 13.02 -10.86 -1.52
C ARG A 235 13.76 -12.17 -1.74
N SER A 236 13.64 -13.11 -0.80
CA SER A 236 14.28 -14.43 -0.83
C SER A 236 13.24 -15.56 -0.76
N ARG A 237 13.48 -16.68 -1.45
CA ARG A 237 12.70 -17.92 -1.34
C ARG A 237 13.64 -19.14 -1.31
N ASN A 238 13.31 -20.15 -0.50
CA ASN A 238 13.92 -21.50 -0.52
C ASN A 238 15.47 -21.46 -0.54
N ASP A 239 16.07 -21.07 0.58
CA ASP A 239 17.54 -20.97 0.81
C ASP A 239 18.29 -19.93 -0.03
N GLY A 240 17.58 -19.07 -0.79
CA GLY A 240 18.18 -18.03 -1.62
C GLY A 240 19.04 -17.00 -0.86
N SER A 241 18.84 -16.84 0.46
CA SER A 241 19.65 -15.97 1.31
C SER A 241 21.03 -16.57 1.63
N ALA A 242 21.18 -17.90 1.60
CA ALA A 242 22.43 -18.61 1.89
C ALA A 242 23.38 -18.74 0.68
N ILE A 243 23.00 -18.15 -0.47
CA ILE A 243 23.84 -18.13 -1.68
C ILE A 243 24.99 -17.14 -1.46
N ALA A 244 26.22 -17.63 -1.37
CA ALA A 244 27.40 -16.77 -1.35
C ALA A 244 27.68 -16.18 -2.72
N LEU A 245 27.90 -14.87 -2.79
CA LEU A 245 28.28 -14.20 -4.03
C LEU A 245 29.80 -14.26 -4.25
N VAL A 246 30.59 -14.06 -3.19
CA VAL A 246 32.06 -14.00 -3.22
C VAL A 246 32.67 -14.44 -1.90
N ARG A 247 33.99 -14.70 -1.90
CA ARG A 247 34.80 -14.77 -0.68
C ARG A 247 35.04 -13.38 -0.10
N ASN A 248 35.08 -13.29 1.23
CA ASN A 248 35.37 -12.05 1.94
C ASN A 248 36.88 -11.82 2.05
N LEU A 249 37.42 -10.80 1.36
CA LEU A 249 38.84 -10.48 1.41
C LEU A 249 39.31 -9.93 2.77
N ALA A 250 38.39 -9.42 3.59
CA ALA A 250 38.70 -8.93 4.92
C ALA A 250 38.70 -10.02 6.00
N TYR A 251 38.41 -11.28 5.63
CA TYR A 251 38.39 -12.39 6.57
C TYR A 251 39.79 -12.66 7.12
N ARG A 252 39.90 -12.71 8.45
CA ARG A 252 41.09 -13.16 9.17
C ARG A 252 40.70 -14.34 10.04
N GLU A 253 41.36 -15.48 9.84
CA GLU A 253 41.23 -16.59 10.80
C GLU A 253 41.69 -16.09 12.17
N ALA A 254 40.86 -16.31 13.19
CA ALA A 254 41.19 -15.95 14.55
C ALA A 254 42.35 -16.83 15.06
N GLY A 255 43.59 -16.40 14.79
CA GLY A 255 44.82 -16.99 15.32
C GLY A 255 45.91 -17.21 14.28
N GLY A 256 46.65 -16.15 13.93
CA GLY A 256 47.79 -16.31 13.04
C GLY A 256 48.63 -15.05 12.87
N ASP A 257 49.29 -14.57 13.93
CA ASP A 257 50.57 -13.88 13.76
C ASP A 257 51.43 -13.92 15.05
N ALA A 258 52.36 -14.88 15.08
CA ALA A 258 53.61 -14.81 15.85
C ALA A 258 54.57 -15.91 15.36
N GLY A 259 55.44 -15.55 14.42
CA GLY A 259 56.86 -15.94 14.32
C GLY A 259 57.25 -17.44 14.32
N ASP A 260 57.82 -17.85 13.18
CA ASP A 260 58.71 -19.01 12.98
C ASP A 260 59.47 -19.52 14.22
N THR A 261 59.24 -20.78 14.60
CA THR A 261 60.33 -21.76 14.78
C THR A 261 59.78 -23.20 14.69
N ILE A 262 60.23 -23.96 13.70
CA ILE A 262 59.97 -25.39 13.58
C ILE A 262 60.78 -26.14 14.66
N ALA A 263 60.09 -26.76 15.62
CA ALA A 263 60.62 -27.86 16.41
C ALA A 263 59.50 -28.89 16.67
N SER A 264 59.71 -30.10 16.16
CA SER A 264 58.82 -31.25 16.22
C SER A 264 58.65 -31.86 17.63
N HIS A 265 57.42 -31.90 18.17
CA HIS A 265 56.91 -32.94 19.11
C HIS A 265 55.40 -32.75 19.43
N PRO A 266 54.75 -33.72 20.11
CA PRO A 266 53.99 -34.90 19.66
C PRO A 266 52.46 -34.60 19.49
N PRO A 267 51.60 -35.54 19.03
CA PRO A 267 50.16 -35.26 18.87
C PRO A 267 49.51 -34.85 20.20
N ALA A 268 48.66 -33.83 20.16
CA ALA A 268 47.92 -33.31 21.30
C ALA A 268 47.07 -34.42 21.98
N PRO A 269 46.96 -34.42 23.32
CA PRO A 269 46.22 -35.45 24.04
C PRO A 269 44.73 -35.35 23.73
N ALA A 270 44.10 -36.50 23.56
CA ALA A 270 42.64 -36.60 23.39
C ALA A 270 41.92 -35.85 24.53
N PRO A 271 40.76 -35.22 24.24
CA PRO A 271 39.98 -34.53 25.26
C PRO A 271 39.67 -35.51 26.39
N THR A 272 40.03 -35.15 27.62
CA THR A 272 39.73 -35.97 28.81
C THR A 272 38.21 -36.22 28.87
N PRO A 273 37.78 -37.49 28.98
CA PRO A 273 36.36 -37.80 29.10
C PRO A 273 35.82 -37.17 30.39
N PRO A 274 34.56 -36.69 30.40
CA PRO A 274 33.93 -36.17 31.60
C PRO A 274 33.98 -37.23 32.72
N PRO A 275 34.02 -36.82 34.00
CA PRO A 275 34.16 -37.76 35.11
C PRO A 275 33.12 -38.88 35.02
N ALA A 276 33.59 -40.13 35.07
CA ALA A 276 32.74 -41.29 34.89
C ALA A 276 31.67 -41.35 35.99
N LEU A 277 30.40 -41.40 35.58
CA LEU A 277 29.26 -41.49 36.49
C LEU A 277 29.40 -42.72 37.44
N PRO A 278 29.03 -42.59 38.73
CA PRO A 278 28.92 -43.70 39.67
C PRO A 278 28.15 -44.89 39.10
N ALA A 279 28.52 -46.12 39.45
CA ALA A 279 27.94 -47.35 38.88
C ALA A 279 26.41 -47.44 39.04
N GLN A 280 25.86 -46.89 40.12
CA GLN A 280 24.42 -46.79 40.37
C GLN A 280 23.70 -45.85 39.37
N MET A 281 24.36 -44.78 38.94
CA MET A 281 23.82 -43.84 37.93
C MET A 281 23.89 -44.43 36.51
N ARG A 282 24.85 -45.31 36.22
CA ARG A 282 24.92 -46.03 34.93
C ARG A 282 23.74 -46.99 34.74
N GLN A 283 23.40 -47.78 35.76
CA GLN A 283 22.22 -48.66 35.70
C GLN A 283 20.90 -47.87 35.56
N ALA A 284 20.80 -46.67 36.16
CA ALA A 284 19.63 -45.82 36.02
C ALA A 284 19.51 -45.19 34.62
N ALA A 285 20.64 -44.88 33.97
CA ALA A 285 20.67 -44.31 32.61
C ALA A 285 20.17 -45.31 31.54
N GLU A 286 20.38 -46.62 31.75
CA GLU A 286 20.02 -47.70 30.80
C GLU A 286 18.56 -48.19 30.89
N LEU A 287 17.78 -47.72 31.85
CA LEU A 287 16.37 -48.13 31.96
C LEU A 287 15.53 -47.58 30.80
N THR A 288 14.56 -48.35 30.32
CA THR A 288 13.57 -47.84 29.36
C THR A 288 12.65 -46.81 30.01
N PRO A 289 11.96 -45.94 29.24
CA PRO A 289 11.00 -44.98 29.81
C PRO A 289 9.96 -45.62 30.74
N LEU A 290 9.37 -46.76 30.33
CA LEU A 290 8.40 -47.49 31.15
C LEU A 290 9.01 -48.08 32.44
N ALA A 291 10.21 -48.66 32.35
CA ALA A 291 10.91 -49.18 33.53
C ALA A 291 11.30 -48.05 34.51
N THR A 292 11.60 -46.87 33.97
CA THR A 292 11.90 -45.66 34.76
C THR A 292 10.68 -45.19 35.52
N LEU A 293 9.51 -45.13 34.86
CA LEU A 293 8.24 -44.79 35.50
C LEU A 293 7.86 -45.79 36.60
N ALA A 294 8.02 -47.09 36.35
CA ALA A 294 7.75 -48.12 37.35
C ALA A 294 8.65 -47.97 38.59
N ARG A 295 9.95 -47.72 38.37
CA ARG A 295 10.91 -47.50 39.47
C ARG A 295 10.65 -46.20 40.21
N LEU A 296 10.27 -45.14 39.50
CA LEU A 296 9.88 -43.85 40.09
C LEU A 296 8.71 -44.02 41.06
N ARG A 297 7.67 -44.74 40.65
CA ARG A 297 6.50 -45.05 41.52
C ARG A 297 6.88 -45.83 42.76
N ALA A 298 7.74 -46.84 42.62
CA ALA A 298 8.23 -47.62 43.74
C ALA A 298 8.95 -46.72 44.76
N LEU A 299 9.85 -45.85 44.29
CA LEU A 299 10.62 -44.93 45.14
C LEU A 299 9.71 -43.91 45.86
N ARG A 300 8.76 -43.31 45.14
CA ARG A 300 7.76 -42.40 45.74
C ARG A 300 6.87 -43.12 46.76
N GLY A 301 6.45 -44.35 46.46
CA GLY A 301 5.65 -45.19 47.37
C GLY A 301 6.40 -45.60 48.65
N SER A 302 7.73 -45.74 48.60
CA SER A 302 8.59 -45.97 49.77
C SER A 302 8.99 -44.69 50.52
N GLY A 303 8.61 -43.51 50.04
CA GLY A 303 9.00 -42.21 50.62
C GLY A 303 10.42 -41.76 50.28
N ASP A 304 11.10 -42.43 49.36
CA ASP A 304 12.51 -42.22 49.03
C ASP A 304 12.68 -41.12 47.95
N SER A 305 12.20 -39.92 48.26
CA SER A 305 12.07 -38.82 47.30
C SER A 305 13.38 -38.39 46.66
N ARG A 306 14.49 -38.49 47.40
CA ARG A 306 15.82 -38.14 46.90
C ARG A 306 16.26 -39.04 45.74
N GLN A 307 16.08 -40.35 45.87
CA GLN A 307 16.44 -41.29 44.82
C GLN A 307 15.51 -41.17 43.61
N ALA A 308 14.24 -40.83 43.83
CA ALA A 308 13.30 -40.55 42.75
C ALA A 308 13.74 -39.33 41.92
N ASP A 309 14.17 -38.24 42.57
CA ASP A 309 14.68 -37.05 41.88
C ASP A 309 16.00 -37.32 41.16
N GLU A 310 16.91 -38.09 41.77
CA GLU A 310 18.17 -38.53 41.13
C GLU A 310 17.91 -39.39 39.89
N LEU A 311 16.89 -40.27 39.92
CA LEU A 311 16.48 -41.06 38.76
C LEU A 311 15.96 -40.18 37.61
N LEU A 312 15.13 -39.19 37.92
CA LEU A 312 14.63 -38.21 36.94
C LEU A 312 15.78 -37.37 36.37
N ALA A 313 16.72 -36.93 37.21
CA ALA A 313 17.88 -36.17 36.78
C ALA A 313 18.75 -36.94 35.79
N VAL A 314 19.06 -38.21 36.09
CA VAL A 314 19.84 -39.08 35.21
C VAL A 314 19.12 -39.31 33.89
N ALA A 315 17.82 -39.63 33.94
CA ALA A 315 17.01 -39.85 32.73
C ALA A 315 16.95 -38.58 31.86
N ALA A 316 16.78 -37.41 32.49
CA ALA A 316 16.66 -36.14 31.82
C ALA A 316 17.98 -35.69 31.18
N THR A 317 19.14 -35.98 31.75
CA THR A 317 20.43 -35.43 31.30
C THR A 317 21.24 -36.36 30.40
N HIS A 318 21.14 -37.68 30.59
CA HIS A 318 22.05 -38.65 29.94
C HIS A 318 21.41 -39.52 28.86
N ARG A 319 20.07 -39.50 28.72
CA ARG A 319 19.38 -40.32 27.70
C ARG A 319 19.24 -39.65 26.34
N ARG A 320 18.90 -40.44 25.34
CA ARG A 320 18.63 -39.96 23.97
C ARG A 320 17.36 -39.12 23.94
N ASN A 321 17.28 -38.15 23.03
CA ASN A 321 16.15 -37.22 22.93
C ASN A 321 14.78 -37.93 22.79
N GLN A 322 14.73 -39.03 22.03
CA GLN A 322 13.51 -39.84 21.87
C GLN A 322 13.01 -40.45 23.20
N GLU A 323 13.93 -40.92 24.05
CA GLU A 323 13.58 -41.52 25.34
C GLU A 323 13.16 -40.46 26.36
N VAL A 324 13.76 -39.27 26.29
CA VAL A 324 13.36 -38.10 27.09
C VAL A 324 11.96 -37.63 26.72
N ALA A 325 11.68 -37.49 25.42
CA ALA A 325 10.36 -37.15 24.92
C ALA A 325 9.30 -38.18 25.35
N ALA A 326 9.60 -39.47 25.20
CA ALA A 326 8.70 -40.55 25.61
C ALA A 326 8.45 -40.56 27.12
N LEU A 327 9.48 -40.35 27.95
CA LEU A 327 9.32 -40.30 29.40
C LEU A 327 8.50 -39.07 29.83
N GLY A 328 8.74 -37.90 29.23
CA GLY A 328 7.94 -36.69 29.48
C GLY A 328 6.45 -36.91 29.15
N ALA A 329 6.16 -37.52 28.00
CA ALA A 329 4.80 -37.86 27.60
C ALA A 329 4.14 -38.87 28.56
N LEU A 330 4.88 -39.87 29.03
CA LEU A 330 4.38 -40.85 30.01
C LEU A 330 4.05 -40.20 31.36
N LEU A 331 4.91 -39.31 31.87
CA LEU A 331 4.67 -38.63 33.15
C LEU A 331 3.40 -37.77 33.10
N LEU A 332 3.20 -37.00 32.02
CA LEU A 332 1.98 -36.21 31.84
C LEU A 332 0.73 -37.08 31.66
N ARG A 333 0.82 -38.14 30.83
CA ARG A 333 -0.30 -39.06 30.59
C ARG A 333 -0.81 -39.73 31.86
N GLU A 334 0.09 -40.02 32.80
CA GLU A 334 -0.22 -40.66 34.07
C GLU A 334 -0.57 -39.66 35.20
N GLY A 335 -0.66 -38.36 34.88
CA GLY A 335 -1.01 -37.31 35.84
C GLY A 335 0.09 -37.00 36.87
N LEU A 336 1.33 -37.42 36.64
CA LEU A 336 2.46 -37.17 37.53
C LEU A 336 3.09 -35.79 37.27
N ILE A 337 2.30 -34.73 37.51
CA ILE A 337 2.65 -33.36 37.14
C ILE A 337 3.90 -32.84 37.89
N GLU A 338 4.02 -33.15 39.18
CA GLU A 338 5.17 -32.73 40.00
C GLU A 338 6.47 -33.41 39.55
N ASP A 339 6.41 -34.71 39.26
CA ASP A 339 7.56 -35.45 38.73
C ASP A 339 7.92 -34.97 37.32
N PHE A 340 6.93 -34.65 36.48
CA PHE A 340 7.18 -34.03 35.17
C PHE A 340 7.86 -32.66 35.30
N ARG A 341 7.43 -31.82 36.25
CA ARG A 341 8.06 -30.51 36.47
C ARG A 341 9.51 -30.65 36.91
N THR A 342 9.80 -31.56 37.84
CA THR A 342 11.17 -31.88 38.27
C THR A 342 11.99 -32.41 37.11
N PHE A 343 11.43 -33.31 36.29
CA PHE A 343 12.08 -33.83 35.10
C PHE A 343 12.42 -32.73 34.08
N ALA A 344 11.46 -31.83 33.80
CA ALA A 344 11.60 -30.72 32.87
C ALA A 344 12.72 -29.75 33.29
N GLN A 345 12.88 -29.47 34.59
CA GLN A 345 13.98 -28.65 35.12
C GLN A 345 15.36 -29.24 34.82
N TYR A 346 15.50 -30.57 34.87
CA TYR A 346 16.76 -31.23 34.48
C TYR A 346 16.95 -31.27 32.96
N VAL A 347 15.86 -31.38 32.19
CA VAL A 347 15.92 -31.30 30.72
C VAL A 347 16.39 -29.91 30.29
N ALA A 348 15.92 -28.84 30.95
CA ALA A 348 16.33 -27.47 30.65
C ALA A 348 17.84 -27.21 30.79
N ARG A 349 18.57 -28.06 31.54
CA ARG A 349 20.03 -27.97 31.69
C ARG A 349 20.81 -28.66 30.57
N ARG A 350 20.14 -29.25 29.58
CA ARG A 350 20.80 -29.79 28.38
C ARG A 350 21.42 -28.67 27.56
N SER A 351 22.44 -29.00 26.77
CA SER A 351 22.96 -28.07 25.77
C SER A 351 21.87 -27.63 24.79
N THR A 352 21.94 -26.37 24.34
CA THR A 352 20.99 -25.77 23.39
C THR A 352 20.78 -26.66 22.16
N SER A 353 21.85 -27.24 21.62
CA SER A 353 21.79 -28.19 20.50
C SER A 353 20.90 -29.41 20.76
N ASN A 354 20.99 -29.99 21.96
CA ASN A 354 20.20 -31.17 22.35
C ASN A 354 18.75 -30.80 22.61
N LEU A 355 18.49 -29.60 23.14
CA LEU A 355 17.13 -29.07 23.33
C LEU A 355 16.43 -28.85 22.00
N LEU A 356 17.11 -28.26 21.01
CA LEU A 356 16.54 -28.05 19.67
C LEU A 356 16.19 -29.39 18.99
N GLU A 357 17.06 -30.39 19.07
CA GLU A 357 16.79 -31.73 18.53
C GLU A 357 15.66 -32.45 19.29
N LEU A 358 15.57 -32.26 20.61
CA LEU A 358 14.46 -32.76 21.43
C LEU A 358 13.13 -32.11 21.02
N LEU A 359 13.08 -30.81 20.79
CA LEU A 359 11.86 -30.11 20.36
C LEU A 359 11.40 -30.54 18.97
N ARG A 360 12.34 -30.74 18.02
CA ARG A 360 12.02 -31.34 16.73
C ARG A 360 11.45 -32.76 16.88
N THR A 361 12.00 -33.54 17.82
CA THR A 361 11.48 -34.88 18.11
C THR A 361 10.04 -34.81 18.65
N LEU A 362 9.76 -33.86 19.56
CA LEU A 362 8.43 -33.62 20.13
C LEU A 362 7.42 -33.17 19.06
N ASP A 363 7.86 -32.40 18.07
CA ASP A 363 7.04 -32.02 16.93
C ASP A 363 6.70 -33.22 16.03
N ILE A 364 7.65 -34.12 15.80
CA ILE A 364 7.44 -35.32 14.99
C ILE A 364 6.43 -36.27 15.66
N ILE A 365 6.46 -36.37 17.00
CA ILE A 365 5.55 -37.24 17.76
C ILE A 365 4.27 -36.54 18.22
N ASP A 366 4.05 -35.29 17.80
CA ASP A 366 2.90 -34.45 18.14
C ASP A 366 2.60 -34.38 19.65
N ALA A 367 3.62 -33.97 20.43
CA ALA A 367 3.53 -33.84 21.89
C ALA A 367 3.65 -32.38 22.37
N PRO A 368 2.68 -31.50 22.05
CA PRO A 368 2.78 -30.06 22.32
C PRO A 368 2.79 -29.72 23.81
N ASP A 369 2.10 -30.49 24.66
CA ASP A 369 2.06 -30.22 26.10
C ASP A 369 3.41 -30.53 26.78
N VAL A 370 4.12 -31.54 26.29
CA VAL A 370 5.49 -31.86 26.74
C VAL A 370 6.45 -30.75 26.32
N ALA A 371 6.35 -30.29 25.07
CA ALA A 371 7.17 -29.19 24.57
C ALA A 371 6.94 -27.89 25.36
N ARG A 372 5.67 -27.53 25.63
CA ARG A 372 5.30 -26.38 26.45
C ARG A 372 5.89 -26.47 27.85
N GLY A 373 5.78 -27.63 28.50
CA GLY A 373 6.34 -27.85 29.82
C GLY A 373 7.88 -27.72 29.88
N PHE A 374 8.57 -28.11 28.81
CA PHE A 374 10.02 -27.91 28.69
C PHE A 374 10.38 -26.44 28.46
N MET A 375 9.60 -25.70 27.66
CA MET A 375 9.78 -24.25 27.48
C MET A 375 9.54 -23.50 28.80
N GLU A 376 8.52 -23.88 29.57
CA GLU A 376 8.25 -23.31 30.89
C GLU A 376 9.40 -23.54 31.87
N ALA A 377 9.97 -24.75 31.89
CA ALA A 377 11.12 -25.06 32.72
C ALA A 377 12.38 -24.28 32.31
N PHE A 378 12.61 -24.11 31.00
CA PHE A 378 13.75 -23.35 30.49
C PHE A 378 13.62 -21.85 30.75
N ALA A 379 12.43 -21.29 30.53
CA ALA A 379 12.11 -19.90 30.80
C ALA A 379 12.22 -19.51 32.28
N GLY A 380 12.25 -20.48 33.20
CA GLY A 380 12.53 -20.25 34.62
C GLY A 380 14.01 -20.03 34.95
N GLY A 381 14.89 -20.15 33.95
CA GLY A 381 16.34 -19.92 34.08
C GLY A 381 16.76 -18.46 33.84
N PRO A 382 18.08 -18.20 33.72
CA PRO A 382 18.60 -16.85 33.50
C PRO A 382 18.08 -16.22 32.19
N PRO A 383 17.67 -14.93 32.18
CA PRO A 383 17.15 -14.26 30.98
C PRO A 383 18.09 -14.28 29.76
N ALA A 384 19.40 -14.24 30.00
CA ALA A 384 20.42 -14.34 28.94
C ALA A 384 20.42 -15.71 28.24
N GLU A 385 20.16 -16.80 28.97
CA GLU A 385 20.07 -18.14 28.38
C GLU A 385 18.75 -18.31 27.62
N THR A 386 17.66 -17.74 28.15
CA THR A 386 16.37 -17.64 27.45
C THR A 386 16.50 -16.89 26.13
N ALA A 387 17.18 -15.73 26.11
CA ALA A 387 17.40 -14.97 24.89
C ALA A 387 18.29 -15.69 23.88
N ARG A 388 19.31 -16.42 24.35
CA ARG A 388 20.14 -17.28 23.49
C ARG A 388 19.31 -18.39 22.85
N LEU A 389 18.49 -19.12 23.61
CA LEU A 389 17.63 -20.15 23.05
C LEU A 389 16.59 -19.56 22.10
N ALA A 390 16.00 -18.42 22.43
CA ALA A 390 15.07 -17.71 21.55
C ALA A 390 15.71 -17.34 20.21
N LYS A 391 16.96 -16.87 20.22
CA LYS A 391 17.73 -16.58 19.01
C LYS A 391 17.92 -17.81 18.15
N GLU A 392 18.34 -18.92 18.76
CA GLU A 392 18.52 -20.18 18.04
C GLU A 392 17.19 -20.73 17.51
N LEU A 393 16.08 -20.62 18.26
CA LEU A 393 14.75 -21.03 17.80
C LEU A 393 14.28 -20.20 16.60
N ARG A 394 14.52 -18.89 16.60
CA ARG A 394 14.24 -18.00 15.46
C ARG A 394 15.09 -18.40 14.25
N TYR A 395 16.39 -18.59 14.46
CA TYR A 395 17.34 -19.00 13.42
C TYR A 395 16.94 -20.34 12.78
N GLU A 396 16.47 -21.29 13.58
CA GLU A 396 16.04 -22.63 13.15
C GLU A 396 14.60 -22.68 12.61
N GLY A 397 13.88 -21.56 12.56
CA GLY A 397 12.50 -21.49 12.06
C GLY A 397 11.47 -22.19 12.95
N LEU A 398 11.78 -22.41 14.23
CA LEU A 398 10.90 -23.08 15.21
C LEU A 398 9.97 -22.06 15.91
N GLY A 399 9.24 -21.27 15.11
CA GLY A 399 8.44 -20.12 15.58
C GLY A 399 7.43 -20.43 16.70
N LYS A 400 6.73 -21.57 16.61
CA LYS A 400 5.77 -21.98 17.66
C LYS A 400 6.43 -22.20 19.04
N HIS A 401 7.67 -22.68 19.06
CA HIS A 401 8.42 -22.89 20.31
C HIS A 401 9.04 -21.58 20.80
N LEU A 402 9.44 -20.70 19.87
CA LEU A 402 9.88 -19.33 20.19
C LEU A 402 8.78 -18.54 20.90
N GLU A 403 7.57 -18.53 20.34
CA GLU A 403 6.39 -17.90 20.95
C GLU A 403 6.13 -18.50 22.34
N SER A 404 6.10 -19.83 22.45
CA SER A 404 5.89 -20.51 23.73
C SER A 404 6.98 -20.21 24.77
N LEU A 405 8.23 -19.99 24.34
CA LEU A 405 9.34 -19.64 25.22
C LEU A 405 9.25 -18.21 25.73
N VAL A 406 8.97 -17.25 24.83
CA VAL A 406 8.80 -15.83 25.18
C VAL A 406 7.62 -15.65 26.13
N ASP A 407 6.50 -16.30 25.84
CA ASP A 407 5.31 -16.30 26.70
C ASP A 407 5.58 -16.89 28.09
N ALA A 408 6.36 -17.97 28.16
CA ALA A 408 6.73 -18.56 29.44
C ALA A 408 7.69 -17.64 30.23
N ALA A 409 8.65 -17.01 29.55
CA ALA A 409 9.60 -16.08 30.17
C ALA A 409 8.91 -14.83 30.73
N LEU A 410 7.88 -14.37 30.02
CA LEU A 410 6.98 -13.32 30.46
C LEU A 410 6.26 -13.67 31.76
N ARG A 411 5.64 -14.85 31.83
CA ARG A 411 4.94 -15.33 33.04
C ARG A 411 5.89 -15.51 34.22
N ASN A 412 7.13 -15.89 33.96
CA ASN A 412 8.16 -16.09 34.99
C ASN A 412 8.86 -14.79 35.43
N SER A 413 8.54 -13.64 34.82
CA SER A 413 9.10 -12.32 35.16
C SER A 413 8.05 -11.46 35.88
N PRO A 414 7.90 -11.57 37.21
CA PRO A 414 6.80 -10.96 37.95
C PRO A 414 6.94 -9.45 38.14
N ASP A 415 8.17 -8.93 38.22
CA ASP A 415 8.49 -7.53 38.49
C ASP A 415 9.07 -6.78 37.27
N VAL A 416 9.06 -5.44 37.34
CA VAL A 416 9.52 -4.55 36.26
C VAL A 416 11.00 -4.78 35.93
N ALA A 417 11.88 -4.92 36.91
CA ALA A 417 13.32 -5.07 36.69
C ALA A 417 13.65 -6.40 35.97
N SER A 418 12.98 -7.49 36.35
CA SER A 418 13.10 -8.79 35.67
C SER A 418 12.63 -8.71 34.21
N ARG A 419 11.54 -7.97 33.95
CA ARG A 419 11.02 -7.74 32.59
C ARG A 419 11.96 -6.86 31.76
N THR A 420 12.51 -5.79 32.33
CA THR A 420 13.52 -4.94 31.68
C THR A 420 14.73 -5.77 31.27
N THR A 421 15.21 -6.63 32.18
CA THR A 421 16.37 -7.49 31.93
C THR A 421 16.09 -8.46 30.77
N LEU A 422 14.93 -9.12 30.78
CA LEU A 422 14.53 -10.02 29.70
C LEU A 422 14.41 -9.30 28.34
N VAL A 423 13.81 -8.12 28.30
CA VAL A 423 13.75 -7.28 27.09
C VAL A 423 15.13 -6.91 26.60
N GLY A 424 16.03 -6.51 27.50
CA GLY A 424 17.41 -6.17 27.19
C GLY A 424 18.15 -7.34 26.55
N GLU A 425 18.06 -8.53 27.14
CA GLU A 425 18.70 -9.74 26.63
C GLU A 425 18.13 -10.19 25.27
N LEU A 426 16.81 -10.17 25.10
CA LEU A 426 16.16 -10.47 23.80
C LEU A 426 16.60 -9.49 22.72
N TRP A 427 16.64 -8.19 23.03
CA TRP A 427 17.11 -7.17 22.10
C TRP A 427 18.57 -7.37 21.71
N MET A 428 19.45 -7.63 22.69
CA MET A 428 20.87 -7.90 22.44
C MET A 428 21.09 -9.15 21.59
N ALA A 429 20.18 -10.12 21.70
CA ALA A 429 20.17 -11.30 20.85
C ALA A 429 19.68 -11.02 19.40
N GLY A 430 19.23 -9.79 19.10
CA GLY A 430 18.75 -9.37 17.78
C GLY A 430 17.25 -9.59 17.55
N LEU A 431 16.50 -9.93 18.60
CA LEU A 431 15.09 -10.33 18.54
C LEU A 431 14.15 -9.12 18.65
N ARG A 432 14.26 -8.18 17.72
CA ARG A 432 13.53 -6.89 17.79
C ARG A 432 12.02 -7.07 17.65
N ASP A 433 11.58 -7.97 16.78
CA ASP A 433 10.16 -8.24 16.54
C ASP A 433 9.51 -8.88 17.77
N GLU A 434 10.24 -9.75 18.46
CA GLU A 434 9.80 -10.40 19.70
C GLU A 434 9.80 -9.42 20.87
N VAL A 435 10.71 -8.44 20.88
CA VAL A 435 10.69 -7.30 21.83
C VAL A 435 9.50 -6.38 21.54
N ASP A 436 9.18 -6.11 20.29
CA ASP A 436 8.02 -5.30 19.90
C ASP A 436 6.71 -6.02 20.27
N TYR A 437 6.64 -7.34 20.04
CA TYR A 437 5.55 -8.20 20.53
C TYR A 437 5.45 -8.17 22.06
N PHE A 438 6.58 -8.30 22.77
CA PHE A 438 6.67 -8.22 24.23
C PHE A 438 6.10 -6.89 24.74
N VAL A 439 6.51 -5.76 24.17
CA VAL A 439 6.05 -4.42 24.59
C VAL A 439 4.54 -4.29 24.39
N GLN A 440 4.01 -4.79 23.28
CA GLN A 440 2.56 -4.77 23.00
C GLN A 440 1.74 -5.66 23.95
N GLN A 441 2.26 -6.82 24.36
CA GLN A 441 1.56 -7.76 25.24
C GLN A 441 1.66 -7.40 26.73
N VAL A 442 2.78 -6.80 27.16
CA VAL A 442 3.06 -6.52 28.59
C VAL A 442 2.59 -5.15 29.03
N ALA A 443 2.73 -4.12 28.19
CA ALA A 443 2.39 -2.74 28.55
C ALA A 443 0.91 -2.57 29.00
N PRO A 444 -0.08 -3.27 28.42
CA PRO A 444 -1.48 -3.18 28.89
C PRO A 444 -1.72 -3.77 30.29
N ALA A 445 -0.82 -4.63 30.79
CA ALA A 445 -0.96 -5.31 32.08
C ALA A 445 -0.16 -4.65 33.21
N LEU A 446 0.57 -3.57 32.92
CA LEU A 446 1.38 -2.80 33.89
C LEU A 446 0.62 -1.55 34.36
N SER A 447 0.92 -1.08 35.57
CA SER A 447 0.42 0.24 36.01
C SER A 447 1.12 1.37 35.25
N SER A 448 0.50 2.54 35.10
CA SER A 448 1.11 3.68 34.39
C SER A 448 2.48 4.07 34.96
N GLY A 449 2.67 3.92 36.28
CA GLY A 449 3.96 4.14 36.94
C GLY A 449 5.01 3.08 36.58
N ASP A 450 4.61 1.83 36.42
CA ASP A 450 5.50 0.73 36.02
C ASP A 450 5.87 0.80 34.52
N VAL A 451 4.95 1.28 33.67
CA VAL A 451 5.22 1.55 32.25
C VAL A 451 6.24 2.69 32.09
N LEU A 452 6.11 3.74 32.90
CA LEU A 452 7.08 4.84 32.96
C LEU A 452 8.45 4.37 33.49
N ALA A 453 8.47 3.59 34.56
CA ALA A 453 9.70 3.02 35.11
C ALA A 453 10.42 2.11 34.10
N LEU A 454 9.66 1.24 33.41
CA LEU A 454 10.19 0.40 32.33
C LEU A 454 10.70 1.24 31.15
N ALA A 455 10.01 2.33 30.80
CA ALA A 455 10.45 3.26 29.76
C ALA A 455 11.73 3.99 30.15
N ASP A 456 11.86 4.47 31.39
CA ASP A 456 13.05 5.14 31.92
C ASP A 456 14.26 4.19 32.00
N GLU A 457 14.07 2.96 32.45
CA GLU A 457 15.15 1.97 32.49
C GLU A 457 15.61 1.58 31.08
N LEU A 458 14.68 1.37 30.13
CA LEU A 458 15.02 1.10 28.73
C LEU A 458 15.73 2.30 28.07
N ARG A 459 15.35 3.54 28.41
CA ARG A 459 16.06 4.74 27.98
C ARG A 459 17.51 4.74 28.50
N THR A 460 17.68 4.46 29.80
CA THR A 460 18.99 4.45 30.47
C THR A 460 19.90 3.34 29.90
N ALA A 461 19.31 2.23 29.45
CA ALA A 461 20.00 1.16 28.74
C ALA A 461 20.31 1.48 27.26
N GLY A 462 20.00 2.70 26.78
CA GLY A 462 20.22 3.12 25.39
C GLY A 462 19.27 2.44 24.40
N ARG A 463 18.01 2.21 24.79
CA ARG A 463 16.95 1.58 23.98
C ARG A 463 15.80 2.55 23.73
N GLU A 464 16.10 3.62 22.99
CA GLU A 464 15.23 4.78 22.78
C GLU A 464 13.92 4.45 22.04
N ASP A 465 13.93 3.55 21.05
CA ASP A 465 12.72 3.17 20.30
C ASP A 465 11.68 2.41 21.13
N ALA A 466 12.13 1.51 22.02
CA ALA A 466 11.24 0.75 22.90
C ALA A 466 10.74 1.63 24.05
N SER A 467 11.63 2.45 24.61
CA SER A 467 11.32 3.43 25.65
C SER A 467 10.29 4.48 25.18
N SER A 468 10.47 5.05 23.99
CA SER A 468 9.56 6.06 23.39
C SER A 468 8.15 5.53 23.17
N ARG A 469 8.02 4.24 22.81
CA ARG A 469 6.73 3.57 22.65
C ARG A 469 6.05 3.31 23.99
N LEU A 470 6.80 2.93 25.02
CA LEU A 470 6.26 2.79 26.38
C LEU A 470 5.86 4.14 26.98
N TYR A 471 6.62 5.21 26.76
CA TYR A 471 6.21 6.57 27.13
C TYR A 471 4.92 7.01 26.42
N ALA A 472 4.74 6.63 25.15
CA ALA A 472 3.50 6.92 24.41
C ALA A 472 2.30 6.11 24.92
N MET A 473 2.52 4.94 25.55
CA MET A 473 1.47 4.12 26.17
C MET A 473 1.14 4.56 27.60
N ALA A 474 2.08 5.15 28.32
CA ALA A 474 1.87 5.79 29.62
C ALA A 474 1.32 7.21 29.42
N GLU A 475 0.03 7.35 29.10
CA GLU A 475 -0.62 8.66 29.16
C GLU A 475 -0.35 9.34 30.52
N PRO A 476 -0.02 10.65 30.56
CA PRO A 476 -0.15 11.42 31.78
C PRO A 476 -1.56 11.99 31.84
N SER A 477 -2.39 11.40 32.69
CA SER A 477 -3.38 12.17 33.43
C SER A 477 -2.64 13.26 34.22
N GLY A 478 -2.65 14.48 33.70
CA GLY A 478 -2.37 15.71 34.44
C GLY A 478 -0.99 15.84 35.10
N ALA A 479 0.05 16.16 34.33
CA ALA A 479 1.19 16.93 34.83
C ALA A 479 1.79 17.73 33.68
N GLY A 480 1.80 19.06 33.80
CA GLY A 480 2.26 20.00 32.78
C GLY A 480 3.76 19.87 32.45
N PRO A 481 4.22 20.38 31.29
CA PRO A 481 5.57 20.16 30.84
C PRO A 481 6.54 21.07 31.59
N SER A 482 7.40 20.45 32.40
CA SER A 482 8.65 21.05 32.86
C SER A 482 9.78 20.07 32.54
N GLY A 483 10.53 20.36 31.47
CA GLY A 483 11.76 19.66 31.09
C GLY A 483 12.08 19.81 29.60
N PRO A 484 13.31 20.23 29.21
CA PRO A 484 13.49 21.20 28.14
C PRO A 484 14.01 20.63 26.81
N VAL A 485 13.82 21.46 25.79
CA VAL A 485 14.36 21.45 24.42
C VAL A 485 15.91 21.55 24.43
N ALA A 486 16.59 20.59 25.04
CA ALA A 486 18.05 20.50 25.02
C ALA A 486 18.46 19.17 24.40
N ASP A 487 19.12 19.26 23.24
CA ASP A 487 19.71 18.19 22.42
C ASP A 487 18.77 17.34 21.57
N MET A 488 18.27 17.95 20.49
CA MET A 488 17.71 17.24 19.34
C MET A 488 18.85 16.69 18.45
N ALA A 489 19.15 15.41 18.60
CA ALA A 489 19.99 14.67 17.66
C ALA A 489 19.15 14.24 16.44
N SER A 490 19.66 14.49 15.22
CA SER A 490 19.11 14.14 13.90
C SER A 490 17.95 15.00 13.33
N PRO A 491 18.11 15.57 12.10
CA PRO A 491 17.05 16.33 11.41
C PRO A 491 15.81 15.50 11.00
N ALA A 492 15.94 14.18 10.83
CA ALA A 492 14.83 13.31 10.39
C ALA A 492 13.87 12.98 11.54
N ASP A 493 14.41 12.80 12.75
CA ASP A 493 13.63 12.59 13.97
C ASP A 493 12.93 13.89 14.41
N SER A 494 13.55 15.02 14.10
CA SER A 494 12.96 16.36 14.25
C SER A 494 11.73 16.54 13.35
N ALA A 495 11.80 16.17 12.07
CA ALA A 495 10.66 16.29 11.14
C ALA A 495 9.49 15.39 11.55
N ALA A 496 9.74 14.11 11.83
CA ALA A 496 8.69 13.19 12.24
C ALA A 496 8.06 13.55 13.59
N ALA A 497 8.81 14.17 14.51
CA ALA A 497 8.27 14.72 15.75
C ALA A 497 7.37 15.94 15.50
N LEU A 498 7.80 16.86 14.63
CA LEU A 498 7.01 18.04 14.26
C LEU A 498 5.74 17.65 13.49
N ASP A 499 5.79 16.61 12.65
CA ASP A 499 4.61 16.09 11.96
C ASP A 499 3.59 15.53 12.96
N ARG A 500 4.04 14.74 13.95
CA ARG A 500 3.16 14.23 15.02
C ARG A 500 2.61 15.35 15.90
N SER A 501 3.41 16.38 16.18
CA SER A 501 2.98 17.58 16.90
C SER A 501 1.90 18.35 16.13
N ALA A 502 2.11 18.55 14.83
CA ALA A 502 1.14 19.19 13.94
C ALA A 502 -0.21 18.44 13.91
N GLU A 503 -0.21 17.12 14.02
CA GLU A 503 -1.43 16.30 14.02
C GLU A 503 -2.19 16.29 15.36
N ARG A 504 -1.48 16.38 16.49
CA ARG A 504 -2.05 16.09 17.82
C ARG A 504 -2.21 17.28 18.75
N MET A 505 -1.44 18.35 18.53
CA MET A 505 -1.48 19.54 19.38
C MET A 505 -2.65 20.47 19.00
N THR A 506 -3.09 21.29 19.94
CA THR A 506 -4.12 22.32 19.68
C THR A 506 -3.56 23.45 18.80
N ASP A 507 -4.44 24.31 18.30
CA ASP A 507 -4.05 25.46 17.47
C ASP A 507 -3.12 26.43 18.25
N GLU A 508 -3.39 26.61 19.54
CA GLU A 508 -2.63 27.45 20.46
C GLU A 508 -1.28 26.83 20.80
N GLU A 509 -1.24 25.52 21.06
CA GLU A 509 -0.02 24.79 21.35
C GLU A 509 0.94 24.77 20.16
N ILE A 510 0.42 24.61 18.93
CA ILE A 510 1.22 24.68 17.71
C ILE A 510 1.79 26.09 17.51
N ALA A 511 1.00 27.14 17.75
CA ALA A 511 1.47 28.52 17.67
C ALA A 511 2.60 28.79 18.67
N GLU A 512 2.48 28.28 19.89
CA GLU A 512 3.48 28.46 20.95
C GLU A 512 4.76 27.65 20.70
N LEU A 513 4.63 26.44 20.15
CA LEU A 513 5.77 25.64 19.72
C LEU A 513 6.49 26.29 18.53
N ALA A 514 5.76 26.79 17.53
CA ALA A 514 6.31 27.53 16.41
C ALA A 514 7.07 28.79 16.88
N ARG A 515 6.50 29.54 17.83
CA ARG A 515 7.17 30.67 18.48
C ARG A 515 8.48 30.23 19.15
N SER A 516 8.43 29.17 19.96
CA SER A 516 9.60 28.65 20.69
C SER A 516 10.70 28.18 19.75
N LEU A 517 10.36 27.50 18.65
CA LEU A 517 11.32 27.08 17.63
C LEU A 517 12.01 28.26 16.95
N ARG A 518 11.24 29.31 16.63
CA ARG A 518 11.78 30.53 16.02
C ARG A 518 12.68 31.30 16.98
N ASP A 519 12.27 31.42 18.25
CA ASP A 519 13.09 32.08 19.29
C ASP A 519 14.40 31.32 19.54
N ALA A 520 14.40 30.00 19.30
CA ALA A 520 15.59 29.15 19.27
C ALA A 520 16.34 29.13 17.91
N ASN A 521 16.02 30.02 16.96
CA ASN A 521 16.62 30.10 15.63
C ASN A 521 16.42 28.87 14.71
N HIS A 522 15.43 28.03 14.99
CA HIS A 522 15.05 26.89 14.13
C HIS A 522 13.94 27.29 13.14
N GLU A 523 14.29 28.15 12.19
CA GLU A 523 13.35 28.71 11.21
C GLU A 523 12.68 27.65 10.33
N ASP A 524 13.46 26.71 9.80
CA ASP A 524 12.96 25.65 8.91
C ASP A 524 12.04 24.67 9.65
N ALA A 525 12.34 24.38 10.93
CA ALA A 525 11.52 23.52 11.77
C ALA A 525 10.16 24.15 12.08
N ALA A 526 10.14 25.45 12.39
CA ALA A 526 8.91 26.18 12.62
C ALA A 526 8.06 26.27 11.34
N LEU A 527 8.69 26.52 10.19
CA LEU A 527 7.98 26.53 8.90
C LEU A 527 7.42 25.15 8.54
N HIS A 528 8.19 24.09 8.79
CA HIS A 528 7.77 22.71 8.56
C HIS A 528 6.57 22.34 9.44
N LEU A 529 6.63 22.61 10.75
CA LEU A 529 5.52 22.39 11.69
C LEU A 529 4.23 23.09 11.23
N LEU A 530 4.32 24.38 10.88
CA LEU A 530 3.18 25.17 10.44
C LEU A 530 2.63 24.70 9.09
N SER A 531 3.50 24.35 8.13
CA SER A 531 3.10 23.81 6.83
C SER A 531 2.43 22.44 6.96
N THR A 532 2.96 21.55 7.81
CA THR A 532 2.35 20.24 8.07
C THR A 532 0.99 20.43 8.73
N ALA A 533 0.87 21.31 9.73
CA ALA A 533 -0.40 21.57 10.42
C ALA A 533 -1.51 22.03 9.46
N VAL A 534 -1.19 22.82 8.43
CA VAL A 534 -2.14 23.25 7.39
C VAL A 534 -2.49 22.11 6.43
N GLY A 535 -1.55 21.21 6.13
CA GLY A 535 -1.75 20.10 5.21
C GLY A 535 -2.64 18.97 5.77
N VAL A 536 -2.59 18.74 7.07
CA VAL A 536 -3.25 17.59 7.73
C VAL A 536 -4.54 17.94 8.47
N ARG A 537 -4.89 19.24 8.59
CA ARG A 537 -6.02 19.70 9.42
C ARG A 537 -7.08 20.46 8.61
N PRO A 538 -8.35 20.48 9.07
CA PRO A 538 -9.44 21.17 8.37
C PRO A 538 -9.25 22.68 8.25
N ALA A 539 -9.89 23.29 7.25
CA ALA A 539 -9.86 24.73 6.98
C ALA A 539 -10.18 25.62 8.21
N ALA A 540 -11.13 25.19 9.05
CA ALA A 540 -11.51 25.91 10.25
C ALA A 540 -10.37 26.01 11.29
N SER A 541 -9.49 25.00 11.37
CA SER A 541 -8.32 24.99 12.26
C SER A 541 -7.24 25.95 11.77
N THR A 542 -7.09 26.10 10.46
CA THR A 542 -6.13 27.06 9.88
C THR A 542 -6.43 28.48 10.33
N LEU A 543 -7.72 28.87 10.38
CA LEU A 543 -8.11 30.19 10.84
C LEU A 543 -7.85 30.42 12.33
N ARG A 544 -8.11 29.40 13.17
CA ARG A 544 -7.79 29.46 14.61
C ARG A 544 -6.28 29.53 14.86
N LEU A 545 -5.49 28.77 14.11
CA LEU A 545 -4.03 28.82 14.18
C LEU A 545 -3.48 30.19 13.75
N ILE A 546 -4.06 30.82 12.74
CA ILE A 546 -3.72 32.20 12.34
C ILE A 546 -3.99 33.19 13.48
N ASP A 547 -5.12 33.03 14.17
CA ASP A 547 -5.49 33.89 15.29
C ASP A 547 -4.55 33.65 16.49
N ALA A 548 -4.28 32.39 16.82
CA ALA A 548 -3.33 32.00 17.86
C ALA A 548 -1.90 32.54 17.57
N LEU A 549 -1.42 32.45 16.33
CA LEU A 549 -0.13 33.01 15.92
C LEU A 549 -0.05 34.52 16.14
N ARG A 550 -1.14 35.25 15.90
CA ARG A 550 -1.20 36.69 16.17
C ARG A 550 -1.19 36.99 17.67
N GLU A 551 -1.92 36.20 18.45
CA GLU A 551 -1.98 36.33 19.91
C GLU A 551 -0.62 36.10 20.57
N VAL A 552 0.17 35.13 20.08
CA VAL A 552 1.54 34.89 20.55
C VAL A 552 2.59 35.85 19.92
N GLY A 553 2.14 36.91 19.25
CA GLY A 553 3.00 37.98 18.73
C GLY A 553 3.73 37.68 17.42
N ARG A 554 3.23 36.73 16.62
CA ARG A 554 3.81 36.28 15.33
C ARG A 554 2.91 36.59 14.11
N PRO A 555 2.59 37.87 13.84
CA PRO A 555 1.69 38.23 12.74
C PRO A 555 2.28 37.99 11.35
N VAL A 556 3.62 37.95 11.21
CA VAL A 556 4.30 37.64 9.93
C VAL A 556 4.09 36.17 9.57
N ASP A 557 4.32 35.26 10.52
CA ASP A 557 4.09 33.82 10.35
C ASP A 557 2.62 33.54 10.01
N ALA A 558 1.67 34.27 10.58
CA ALA A 558 0.26 34.16 10.24
C ALA A 558 -0.04 34.51 8.77
N VAL A 559 0.65 35.52 8.20
CA VAL A 559 0.50 35.89 6.78
C VAL A 559 1.17 34.88 5.86
N GLU A 560 2.36 34.40 6.21
CA GLU A 560 3.05 33.36 5.45
C GLU A 560 2.26 32.04 5.47
N LEU A 561 1.64 31.70 6.59
CA LEU A 561 0.79 30.51 6.71
C LEU A 561 -0.42 30.56 5.77
N LEU A 562 -1.03 31.73 5.59
CA LEU A 562 -2.11 31.93 4.62
C LEU A 562 -1.66 31.69 3.17
N LYS A 563 -0.44 32.12 2.82
CA LYS A 563 0.13 31.89 1.48
C LYS A 563 0.45 30.41 1.27
N VAL A 564 1.03 29.76 2.28
CA VAL A 564 1.32 28.31 2.26
C VAL A 564 0.01 27.53 2.10
N ALA A 565 -1.01 27.82 2.91
CA ALA A 565 -2.33 27.19 2.82
C ALA A 565 -2.95 27.34 1.43
N ALA A 566 -2.83 28.53 0.82
CA ALA A 566 -3.35 28.77 -0.52
C ALA A 566 -2.72 27.84 -1.59
N VAL A 567 -1.49 27.37 -1.40
CA VAL A 567 -0.77 26.52 -2.37
C VAL A 567 -0.83 25.04 -2.02
N THR A 568 -0.76 24.67 -0.74
CA THR A 568 -0.59 23.27 -0.29
C THR A 568 -1.91 22.59 0.09
N MET A 569 -2.91 23.35 0.53
CA MET A 569 -4.17 22.79 1.02
C MET A 569 -4.95 22.09 -0.12
N PRO A 570 -5.65 20.98 0.14
CA PRO A 570 -6.51 20.36 -0.86
C PRO A 570 -7.58 21.33 -1.41
N PRO A 571 -7.98 21.25 -2.70
CA PRO A 571 -8.90 22.21 -3.32
C PRO A 571 -10.21 22.44 -2.55
N LYS A 572 -10.79 21.38 -1.98
CA LYS A 572 -12.03 21.44 -1.21
C LYS A 572 -11.85 22.18 0.13
N GLU A 573 -10.76 21.93 0.83
CA GLU A 573 -10.44 22.62 2.09
C GLU A 573 -10.09 24.09 1.84
N LEU A 574 -9.38 24.39 0.74
CA LEU A 574 -9.09 25.77 0.35
C LEU A 574 -10.37 26.56 0.03
N ALA A 575 -11.33 25.94 -0.67
CA ALA A 575 -12.64 26.54 -0.91
C ALA A 575 -13.41 26.81 0.39
N GLN A 576 -13.37 25.86 1.35
CA GLN A 576 -13.95 26.08 2.69
C GLN A 576 -13.27 27.24 3.42
N LEU A 577 -11.94 27.35 3.38
CA LEU A 577 -11.21 28.45 4.00
C LEU A 577 -11.64 29.80 3.41
N LEU A 578 -11.71 29.91 2.08
CA LEU A 578 -12.18 31.10 1.37
C LEU A 578 -13.64 31.45 1.74
N SER A 579 -14.52 30.45 1.87
CA SER A 579 -15.90 30.66 2.33
C SER A 579 -15.93 31.21 3.76
N ILE A 580 -15.21 30.58 4.70
CA ILE A 580 -15.16 31.01 6.11
C ILE A 580 -14.62 32.44 6.24
N LEU A 581 -13.57 32.77 5.47
CA LEU A 581 -12.99 34.12 5.45
C LEU A 581 -13.97 35.16 4.90
N HIS A 582 -14.75 34.80 3.87
CA HIS A 582 -15.79 35.66 3.31
C HIS A 582 -16.92 35.91 4.33
N ASP A 583 -17.45 34.83 4.93
CA ASP A 583 -18.56 34.87 5.88
C ASP A 583 -18.21 35.66 7.15
N ARG A 584 -16.94 35.58 7.58
CA ARG A 584 -16.43 36.36 8.73
C ARG A 584 -15.95 37.77 8.37
N GLY A 585 -16.08 38.19 7.11
CA GLY A 585 -15.70 39.54 6.67
C GLY A 585 -14.20 39.83 6.68
N ARG A 586 -13.33 38.81 6.71
CA ARG A 586 -11.86 38.94 6.77
C ARG A 586 -11.26 39.22 5.37
N ARG A 587 -11.64 40.37 4.79
CA ARG A 587 -11.34 40.72 3.38
C ARG A 587 -9.85 40.72 3.01
N ALA A 588 -8.97 41.18 3.89
CA ALA A 588 -7.53 41.23 3.61
C ALA A 588 -6.90 39.84 3.46
N GLU A 589 -7.31 38.91 4.31
CA GLU A 589 -6.83 37.53 4.28
C GLU A 589 -7.45 36.75 3.14
N TRP A 590 -8.74 36.97 2.90
CA TRP A 590 -9.44 36.45 1.74
C TRP A 590 -8.70 36.85 0.44
N SER A 591 -8.33 38.13 0.29
CA SER A 591 -7.55 38.61 -0.85
C SER A 591 -6.17 37.99 -0.94
N THR A 592 -5.51 37.74 0.20
CA THR A 592 -4.17 37.14 0.26
C THR A 592 -4.20 35.68 -0.18
N VAL A 593 -5.17 34.92 0.32
CA VAL A 593 -5.39 33.51 -0.06
C VAL A 593 -5.76 33.41 -1.52
N LEU A 594 -6.68 34.24 -2.00
CA LEU A 594 -7.09 34.24 -3.41
C LEU A 594 -5.92 34.54 -4.36
N SER A 595 -5.11 35.55 -4.05
CA SER A 595 -3.95 35.94 -4.87
C SER A 595 -2.87 34.86 -4.89
N SER A 596 -2.64 34.20 -3.76
CA SER A 596 -1.64 33.13 -3.64
C SER A 596 -2.12 31.83 -4.28
N ALA A 597 -3.43 31.56 -4.27
CA ALA A 597 -4.04 30.40 -4.93
C ALA A 597 -3.89 30.45 -6.47
N GLY A 598 -3.71 31.64 -7.06
CA GLY A 598 -3.39 31.80 -8.47
C GLY A 598 -2.04 31.19 -8.90
N GLN A 599 -1.18 30.81 -7.95
CA GLN A 599 0.09 30.13 -8.21
C GLN A 599 -0.05 28.60 -8.35
N ARG A 600 -1.25 28.06 -8.13
CA ARG A 600 -1.51 26.62 -8.23
C ARG A 600 -1.51 26.15 -9.69
N ARG A 601 -1.40 24.83 -9.90
CA ARG A 601 -1.55 24.24 -11.24
C ARG A 601 -2.97 24.48 -11.75
N GLN A 602 -3.13 24.64 -13.07
CA GLN A 602 -4.42 24.95 -13.68
C GLN A 602 -5.52 23.92 -13.37
N GLY A 603 -5.19 22.63 -13.27
CA GLY A 603 -6.14 21.58 -12.88
C GLY A 603 -6.64 21.68 -11.43
N ASP A 604 -5.85 22.27 -10.53
CA ASP A 604 -6.26 22.51 -9.15
C ASP A 604 -7.22 23.71 -9.06
N ALA A 605 -7.04 24.72 -9.93
CA ALA A 605 -7.93 25.89 -9.98
C ALA A 605 -9.36 25.50 -10.39
N ALA A 606 -9.51 24.55 -11.33
CA ALA A 606 -10.82 23.99 -11.68
C ALA A 606 -11.51 23.32 -10.49
N ALA A 607 -10.76 22.54 -9.70
CA ALA A 607 -11.28 21.88 -8.51
C ALA A 607 -11.66 22.87 -7.38
N VAL A 608 -10.90 23.95 -7.19
CA VAL A 608 -11.23 25.00 -6.22
C VAL A 608 -12.48 25.77 -6.66
N LEU A 609 -12.58 26.13 -7.94
CA LEU A 609 -13.77 26.78 -8.50
C LEU A 609 -15.01 25.91 -8.32
N GLN A 610 -14.91 24.61 -8.60
CA GLN A 610 -16.00 23.66 -8.41
C GLN A 610 -16.43 23.60 -6.94
N ALA A 611 -15.49 23.45 -6.00
CA ALA A 611 -15.80 23.39 -4.57
C ALA A 611 -16.37 24.71 -4.01
N LEU A 612 -15.93 25.87 -4.51
CA LEU A 612 -16.50 27.17 -4.14
C LEU A 612 -17.94 27.33 -4.65
N GLY A 613 -18.20 26.84 -5.86
CA GLY A 613 -19.55 26.76 -6.40
C GLY A 613 -20.46 25.93 -5.49
N GLU A 614 -20.02 24.74 -5.09
CA GLU A 614 -20.82 23.81 -4.27
C GLU A 614 -21.20 24.41 -2.90
N LEU A 615 -20.35 25.31 -2.40
CA LEU A 615 -20.59 26.08 -1.17
C LEU A 615 -21.47 27.34 -1.40
N GLY A 616 -21.88 27.61 -2.64
CA GLY A 616 -22.71 28.75 -3.01
C GLY A 616 -21.95 30.08 -3.11
N ALA A 617 -20.62 30.06 -3.20
CA ALA A 617 -19.82 31.27 -3.24
C ALA A 617 -19.95 31.99 -4.58
N VAL A 618 -20.24 33.30 -4.54
CA VAL A 618 -20.35 34.14 -5.74
C VAL A 618 -19.04 34.92 -5.93
N LEU A 619 -18.27 34.52 -6.93
CA LEU A 619 -17.05 35.22 -7.33
C LEU A 619 -17.32 36.23 -8.44
N THR A 620 -16.64 37.38 -8.37
CA THR A 620 -16.58 38.35 -9.47
C THR A 620 -15.60 37.89 -10.56
N PRO A 621 -15.72 38.40 -11.79
CA PRO A 621 -14.77 38.10 -12.87
C PRO A 621 -13.29 38.33 -12.49
N ALA A 622 -12.98 39.46 -11.85
CA ALA A 622 -11.62 39.77 -11.43
C ALA A 622 -11.06 38.77 -10.40
N GLN A 623 -11.92 38.27 -9.52
CA GLN A 623 -11.53 37.25 -8.52
C GLN A 623 -11.27 35.90 -9.17
N ILE A 624 -11.99 35.56 -10.24
CA ILE A 624 -11.71 34.34 -11.02
C ILE A 624 -10.39 34.47 -11.77
N GLY A 625 -10.13 35.62 -12.41
CA GLY A 625 -8.82 35.90 -13.02
C GLY A 625 -7.68 35.74 -12.02
N THR A 626 -7.85 36.30 -10.82
CA THR A 626 -6.87 36.17 -9.72
C THR A 626 -6.69 34.71 -9.27
N LEU A 627 -7.77 33.97 -9.02
CA LEU A 627 -7.73 32.58 -8.56
C LEU A 627 -7.12 31.63 -9.59
N THR A 628 -7.30 31.92 -10.87
CA THR A 628 -6.84 31.08 -11.98
C THR A 628 -5.45 31.47 -12.49
N GLY A 629 -4.87 32.57 -11.96
CA GLY A 629 -3.56 33.07 -12.39
C GLY A 629 -3.57 33.78 -13.75
N GLU A 630 -4.68 34.42 -14.12
CA GLU A 630 -4.90 35.08 -15.42
C GLU A 630 -4.52 34.19 -16.64
N PRO A 631 -5.05 32.95 -16.71
CA PRO A 631 -4.56 31.90 -17.61
C PRO A 631 -4.75 32.27 -19.07
N ASP A 632 -3.81 31.99 -19.96
CA ASP A 632 -4.01 32.18 -21.40
C ASP A 632 -5.19 31.34 -21.95
N GLU A 633 -5.52 31.50 -23.24
CA GLU A 633 -6.62 30.72 -23.85
C GLU A 633 -6.42 29.20 -23.69
N ALA A 634 -5.19 28.70 -23.79
CA ALA A 634 -4.90 27.29 -23.58
C ALA A 634 -5.21 26.84 -22.15
N GLY A 635 -4.83 27.65 -21.15
CA GLY A 635 -5.13 27.39 -19.75
C GLY A 635 -6.62 27.48 -19.42
N LEU A 636 -7.34 28.41 -20.04
CA LEU A 636 -8.80 28.48 -19.93
C LEU A 636 -9.48 27.22 -20.45
N ARG A 637 -9.01 26.68 -21.58
CA ARG A 637 -9.52 25.42 -22.12
C ARG A 637 -9.24 24.25 -21.17
N ALA A 638 -8.05 24.19 -20.58
CA ALA A 638 -7.68 23.15 -19.61
C ALA A 638 -8.58 23.20 -18.35
N ILE A 639 -8.81 24.40 -17.80
CA ILE A 639 -9.70 24.59 -16.64
C ILE A 639 -11.12 24.10 -16.96
N ILE A 640 -11.67 24.46 -18.13
CA ILE A 640 -13.03 24.06 -18.54
C ILE A 640 -13.11 22.54 -18.76
N ALA A 641 -12.06 21.92 -19.32
CA ALA A 641 -11.99 20.48 -19.54
C ALA A 641 -12.03 19.71 -18.22
N ASP A 642 -11.33 20.18 -17.19
CA ASP A 642 -11.19 19.52 -15.88
C ASP A 642 -12.41 19.67 -14.96
N LEU A 643 -13.35 20.56 -15.27
CA LEU A 643 -14.61 20.69 -14.51
C LEU A 643 -15.47 19.42 -14.60
N LYS A 644 -15.82 18.86 -13.43
CA LYS A 644 -16.60 17.62 -13.32
C LYS A 644 -18.10 17.88 -13.08
N PRO A 645 -19.00 16.97 -13.50
CA PRO A 645 -20.41 17.00 -13.09
C PRO A 645 -20.59 16.67 -11.59
N PRO A 646 -21.64 17.19 -10.91
CA PRO A 646 -22.59 18.17 -11.39
C PRO A 646 -21.91 19.53 -11.56
N TRP A 647 -22.16 20.17 -12.69
CA TRP A 647 -21.53 21.43 -13.04
C TRP A 647 -22.08 22.53 -12.16
N ASP A 648 -21.33 22.93 -11.13
CA ASP A 648 -21.81 23.95 -10.21
C ASP A 648 -22.09 25.27 -10.96
N PHE A 649 -23.33 25.74 -10.82
CA PHE A 649 -23.88 26.80 -11.64
C PHE A 649 -23.32 28.18 -11.28
N GLY A 650 -22.90 28.41 -10.03
CA GLY A 650 -22.34 29.70 -9.60
C GLY A 650 -20.96 29.95 -10.19
N ALA A 651 -20.07 28.96 -10.07
CA ALA A 651 -18.69 29.06 -10.54
C ALA A 651 -18.59 29.12 -12.08
N LEU A 652 -19.41 28.33 -12.78
CA LEU A 652 -19.44 28.35 -14.25
C LEU A 652 -20.05 29.64 -14.82
N ALA A 653 -21.09 30.19 -14.20
CA ALA A 653 -21.65 31.47 -14.61
C ALA A 653 -20.62 32.60 -14.44
N ALA A 654 -19.88 32.60 -13.34
CA ALA A 654 -18.84 33.59 -13.08
C ALA A 654 -17.63 33.40 -14.02
N LEU A 655 -17.25 32.15 -14.33
CA LEU A 655 -16.20 31.84 -15.32
C LEU A 655 -16.60 32.33 -16.72
N LEU A 656 -17.87 32.11 -17.11
CA LEU A 656 -18.41 32.63 -18.37
C LEU A 656 -18.38 34.16 -18.41
N GLN A 657 -18.75 34.84 -17.33
CA GLN A 657 -18.65 36.30 -17.24
C GLN A 657 -17.21 36.79 -17.34
N TYR A 658 -16.26 36.07 -16.75
CA TYR A 658 -14.84 36.35 -16.90
C TYR A 658 -14.36 36.19 -18.35
N LEU A 659 -14.74 35.10 -19.03
CA LEU A 659 -14.42 34.90 -20.45
C LEU A 659 -15.00 36.01 -21.33
N ILE A 660 -16.24 36.43 -21.08
CA ILE A 660 -16.89 37.55 -21.79
C ILE A 660 -16.10 38.84 -21.57
N HIS A 661 -15.73 39.14 -20.32
CA HIS A 661 -14.97 40.34 -19.98
C HIS A 661 -13.60 40.36 -20.64
N ARG A 662 -12.95 39.20 -20.73
CA ARG A 662 -11.57 39.07 -21.23
C ARG A 662 -11.46 38.98 -22.75
N LEU A 663 -12.30 38.17 -23.39
CA LEU A 663 -12.22 37.88 -24.83
C LEU A 663 -13.13 38.78 -25.66
N GLY A 664 -14.09 39.44 -25.00
CA GLY A 664 -15.16 40.16 -25.68
C GLY A 664 -16.11 39.23 -26.45
N ALA A 665 -17.12 39.85 -27.03
CA ALA A 665 -18.20 39.22 -27.77
C ALA A 665 -17.72 38.29 -28.91
N ASP A 666 -16.90 38.80 -29.82
CA ASP A 666 -16.46 38.08 -31.02
C ASP A 666 -15.34 37.07 -30.72
N GLY A 667 -14.46 37.38 -29.75
CA GLY A 667 -13.39 36.49 -29.30
C GLY A 667 -13.94 35.26 -28.58
N LEU A 668 -15.00 35.44 -27.78
CA LEU A 668 -15.69 34.33 -27.12
C LEU A 668 -16.27 33.35 -28.13
N GLY A 669 -16.87 33.83 -29.23
CA GLY A 669 -17.42 32.96 -30.25
C GLY A 669 -16.36 32.03 -30.88
N ARG A 670 -15.19 32.57 -31.21
CA ARG A 670 -14.06 31.79 -31.74
C ARG A 670 -13.51 30.81 -30.72
N PHE A 671 -13.31 31.27 -29.48
CA PHE A 671 -12.84 30.42 -28.38
C PHE A 671 -13.75 29.22 -28.15
N LEU A 672 -15.06 29.44 -28.18
CA LEU A 672 -16.06 28.38 -28.01
C LEU A 672 -16.06 27.38 -29.18
N LEU A 673 -15.87 27.83 -30.41
CA LEU A 673 -15.83 26.94 -31.58
C LEU A 673 -14.63 25.99 -31.58
N ASP A 674 -13.53 26.38 -30.95
CA ASP A 674 -12.32 25.56 -30.84
C ASP A 674 -12.33 24.60 -29.63
N LEU A 675 -13.34 24.67 -28.77
CA LEU A 675 -13.48 23.75 -27.64
C LEU A 675 -13.98 22.37 -28.11
N PRO A 676 -13.57 21.28 -27.42
CA PRO A 676 -14.21 19.98 -27.62
C PRO A 676 -15.72 20.07 -27.40
N ARG A 677 -16.49 19.32 -28.21
CA ARG A 677 -17.97 19.27 -28.09
C ARG A 677 -18.48 19.02 -26.66
N PRO A 678 -17.87 18.15 -25.84
CA PRO A 678 -18.26 17.97 -24.43
C PRO A 678 -18.15 19.25 -23.60
N ASP A 679 -17.14 20.09 -23.83
CA ASP A 679 -16.87 21.30 -23.04
C ASP A 679 -17.76 22.46 -23.47
N ILE A 680 -18.03 22.57 -24.78
CA ILE A 680 -19.06 23.45 -25.33
C ILE A 680 -20.41 23.18 -24.67
N ARG A 681 -20.76 21.89 -24.47
CA ARG A 681 -22.01 21.49 -23.79
C ARG A 681 -22.07 22.05 -22.38
N LYS A 682 -21.00 21.87 -21.59
CA LYS A 682 -20.93 22.36 -20.20
C LYS A 682 -21.31 23.83 -20.13
N LEU A 683 -20.69 24.65 -20.98
CA LEU A 683 -20.89 26.11 -21.04
C LEU A 683 -22.27 26.49 -21.59
N TYR A 684 -22.75 25.80 -22.62
CA TYR A 684 -24.07 26.03 -23.21
C TYR A 684 -25.22 25.75 -22.22
N PHE A 685 -25.15 24.66 -21.46
CA PHE A 685 -26.20 24.34 -20.48
C PHE A 685 -26.27 25.38 -19.36
N GLN A 686 -25.12 25.86 -18.89
CA GLN A 686 -25.02 26.95 -17.94
C GLN A 686 -25.60 28.26 -18.52
N ALA A 687 -25.26 28.52 -19.79
CA ALA A 687 -25.73 29.66 -20.54
C ALA A 687 -27.27 29.75 -20.57
N ALA A 688 -27.90 28.63 -20.93
CA ALA A 688 -29.34 28.49 -21.07
C ALA A 688 -30.08 28.61 -19.72
N ARG A 689 -29.54 28.01 -18.65
CA ARG A 689 -30.20 28.02 -17.33
C ARG A 689 -30.15 29.39 -16.65
N ALA A 690 -29.05 30.14 -16.75
CA ALA A 690 -28.90 31.41 -16.05
C ALA A 690 -29.77 32.56 -16.63
N GLY A 691 -30.39 32.38 -17.80
CA GLY A 691 -31.31 33.35 -18.41
C GLY A 691 -30.68 34.73 -18.68
N ASN A 692 -29.35 34.83 -18.75
CA ASN A 692 -28.63 36.10 -18.86
C ASN A 692 -28.62 36.56 -20.34
N PRO A 693 -28.94 37.83 -20.65
CA PRO A 693 -28.95 38.35 -22.01
C PRO A 693 -27.58 38.29 -22.72
N THR A 694 -26.48 38.26 -21.97
CA THR A 694 -25.12 38.09 -22.51
C THR A 694 -24.88 36.67 -23.03
N LEU A 695 -25.67 35.70 -22.57
CA LEU A 695 -25.62 34.28 -22.97
C LEU A 695 -26.37 34.02 -24.29
N SER A 696 -27.26 34.94 -24.71
CA SER A 696 -27.84 34.93 -26.06
C SER A 696 -26.79 35.07 -27.17
N MET A 697 -25.62 35.64 -26.87
CA MET A 697 -24.47 35.68 -27.80
C MET A 697 -23.73 34.35 -27.90
N VAL A 698 -23.57 33.63 -26.79
CA VAL A 698 -22.97 32.28 -26.76
C VAL A 698 -23.81 31.33 -27.61
N ILE A 699 -25.13 31.36 -27.45
CA ILE A 699 -26.06 30.52 -28.22
C ILE A 699 -26.04 30.89 -29.72
N ARG A 700 -25.91 32.18 -30.06
CA ARG A 700 -25.73 32.62 -31.46
C ARG A 700 -24.40 32.18 -32.06
N ALA A 701 -23.31 32.24 -31.31
CA ALA A 701 -21.99 31.80 -31.77
C ALA A 701 -21.93 30.27 -32.02
N LEU A 702 -22.73 29.51 -31.28
CA LEU A 702 -22.85 28.05 -31.41
C LEU A 702 -23.88 27.60 -32.46
N SER A 703 -24.65 28.54 -33.04
CA SER A 703 -25.67 28.27 -34.06
C SER A 703 -25.19 27.62 -35.37
N PRO A 704 -23.90 27.68 -35.81
CA PRO A 704 -23.44 26.94 -36.99
C PRO A 704 -23.30 25.42 -36.78
N LEU A 705 -23.41 24.92 -35.55
CA LEU A 705 -23.29 23.49 -35.26
C LEU A 705 -24.65 22.80 -35.45
N ASP A 706 -25.08 22.72 -36.70
CA ASP A 706 -26.23 21.95 -37.13
C ASP A 706 -26.12 20.48 -36.70
N SER A 707 -27.26 19.96 -36.25
CA SER A 707 -27.63 18.53 -36.18
C SER A 707 -26.94 17.67 -35.11
N ILE A 708 -27.69 17.41 -34.03
CA ILE A 708 -27.89 16.08 -33.42
C ILE A 708 -26.61 15.40 -32.89
N HIS A 709 -26.37 15.58 -31.58
CA HIS A 709 -26.01 14.54 -30.60
C HIS A 709 -25.75 15.18 -29.23
N TRP A 710 -26.50 16.22 -28.87
CA TRP A 710 -26.28 17.04 -27.68
C TRP A 710 -27.02 16.44 -26.49
N LEU A 711 -26.46 15.44 -25.80
CA LEU A 711 -26.63 15.12 -24.36
C LEU A 711 -26.32 13.64 -24.10
N PHE A 712 -25.25 13.38 -23.34
CA PHE A 712 -24.99 12.08 -22.71
C PHE A 712 -24.70 12.28 -21.22
N VAL A 713 -25.40 13.23 -20.59
CA VAL A 713 -25.39 13.39 -19.12
C VAL A 713 -26.73 14.02 -18.73
N ILE A 714 -27.80 13.22 -18.73
CA ILE A 714 -29.05 13.58 -18.05
C ILE A 714 -29.17 12.60 -16.89
N ASP A 715 -28.79 13.04 -15.70
CA ASP A 715 -29.04 12.31 -14.46
C ASP A 715 -30.41 12.73 -13.89
N ALA A 716 -31.09 11.83 -13.19
CA ALA A 716 -32.54 11.86 -12.90
C ALA A 716 -33.02 12.95 -11.90
N THR A 717 -32.19 13.97 -11.62
CA THR A 717 -32.38 14.94 -10.53
C THR A 717 -32.71 16.38 -11.00
N TRP A 718 -32.98 16.61 -12.30
CA TRP A 718 -33.02 17.96 -12.88
C TRP A 718 -34.42 18.56 -13.05
N GLN A 719 -34.51 19.90 -12.93
CA GLN A 719 -35.69 20.73 -13.21
C GLN A 719 -35.79 21.07 -14.71
N LEU A 720 -36.20 20.10 -15.55
CA LEU A 720 -36.32 20.26 -17.01
C LEU A 720 -37.16 21.49 -17.42
N GLY A 721 -38.26 21.75 -16.71
CA GLY A 721 -39.14 22.88 -17.00
C GLY A 721 -38.50 24.24 -16.73
N GLU A 722 -37.55 24.34 -15.79
CA GLU A 722 -36.82 25.59 -15.57
C GLU A 722 -35.96 25.96 -16.79
N LEU A 723 -35.26 24.97 -17.35
CA LEU A 723 -34.41 25.14 -18.53
C LEU A 723 -35.23 25.53 -19.77
N VAL A 724 -36.35 24.83 -20.02
CA VAL A 724 -37.24 25.10 -21.16
C VAL A 724 -37.83 26.49 -21.06
N ALA A 725 -38.33 26.91 -19.89
CA ALA A 725 -38.81 28.27 -19.68
C ALA A 725 -37.74 29.32 -19.98
N ASN A 726 -36.50 29.11 -19.52
CA ASN A 726 -35.44 30.10 -19.71
C ASN A 726 -35.00 30.20 -21.18
N LEU A 727 -34.96 29.10 -21.92
CA LEU A 727 -34.70 29.09 -23.37
C LEU A 727 -35.80 29.82 -24.16
N ARG A 728 -37.07 29.54 -23.84
CA ARG A 728 -38.23 30.21 -24.45
C ARG A 728 -38.21 31.71 -24.16
N LYS A 729 -37.96 32.10 -22.91
CA LYS A 729 -37.88 33.51 -22.48
C LYS A 729 -36.73 34.26 -23.15
N ALA A 730 -35.64 33.56 -23.48
CA ALA A 730 -34.50 34.10 -24.23
C ALA A 730 -34.71 34.11 -25.77
N GLY A 731 -35.86 33.63 -26.28
CA GLY A 731 -36.21 33.63 -27.70
C GLY A 731 -35.62 32.46 -28.52
N PHE A 732 -35.20 31.38 -27.86
CA PHE A 732 -34.57 30.21 -28.50
C PHE A 732 -35.53 29.02 -28.61
N ASP A 733 -36.68 29.23 -29.25
CA ASP A 733 -37.75 28.23 -29.35
C ASP A 733 -37.30 26.89 -29.95
N GLY A 734 -36.54 26.92 -31.04
CA GLY A 734 -36.06 25.69 -31.69
C GLY A 734 -35.07 24.88 -30.83
N HIS A 735 -34.36 25.54 -29.91
CA HIS A 735 -33.45 24.84 -28.99
C HIS A 735 -34.22 24.22 -27.83
N ALA A 736 -35.28 24.89 -27.34
CA ALA A 736 -36.19 24.31 -26.36
C ALA A 736 -36.86 23.05 -26.93
N ASP A 737 -37.34 23.10 -28.19
CA ASP A 737 -37.91 21.94 -28.89
C ASP A 737 -36.87 20.80 -29.02
N ALA A 738 -35.65 21.11 -29.44
CA ALA A 738 -34.58 20.12 -29.58
C ALA A 738 -34.23 19.40 -28.25
N VAL A 739 -34.22 20.12 -27.13
CA VAL A 739 -34.00 19.54 -25.80
C VAL A 739 -35.12 18.56 -25.44
N LEU A 740 -36.38 18.95 -25.64
CA LEU A 740 -37.55 18.07 -25.40
C LEU A 740 -37.52 16.84 -26.30
N THR A 741 -37.20 17.03 -27.59
CA THR A 741 -37.03 15.92 -28.54
C THR A 741 -35.93 14.96 -28.10
N GLU A 742 -34.79 15.43 -27.59
CA GLU A 742 -33.69 14.55 -27.14
C GLU A 742 -34.04 13.81 -25.84
N VAL A 743 -34.71 14.46 -24.89
CA VAL A 743 -35.23 13.80 -23.68
C VAL A 743 -36.13 12.62 -24.06
N SER A 744 -36.92 12.74 -25.13
CA SER A 744 -37.74 11.64 -25.65
C SER A 744 -36.94 10.41 -26.11
N PHE A 745 -35.64 10.57 -26.44
CA PHE A 745 -34.72 9.49 -26.88
C PHE A 745 -33.97 8.80 -25.75
N SER A 746 -34.06 9.29 -24.50
CA SER A 746 -33.25 8.74 -23.39
C SER A 746 -33.53 7.24 -23.16
N ARG A 747 -32.46 6.45 -23.08
CA ARG A 747 -32.51 4.99 -22.81
C ARG A 747 -32.76 4.63 -21.34
N THR A 748 -32.73 5.62 -20.45
CA THR A 748 -32.95 5.41 -19.01
C THR A 748 -34.45 5.24 -18.69
N LEU A 749 -34.72 4.58 -17.56
CA LEU A 749 -36.02 4.02 -17.17
C LEU A 749 -37.24 4.96 -17.38
N PRO A 750 -38.45 4.42 -17.67
CA PRO A 750 -39.72 5.16 -17.79
C PRO A 750 -40.00 6.18 -16.68
N GLU A 751 -39.45 5.96 -15.49
CA GLU A 751 -39.53 6.81 -14.31
C GLU A 751 -38.98 8.23 -14.56
N ILE A 752 -37.91 8.39 -15.34
CA ILE A 752 -37.31 9.72 -15.62
C ILE A 752 -38.20 10.55 -16.54
N LEU A 753 -38.83 9.92 -17.54
CA LEU A 753 -39.76 10.60 -18.44
C LEU A 753 -41.04 11.02 -17.71
N ALA A 754 -41.50 10.22 -16.74
CA ALA A 754 -42.63 10.56 -15.88
C ALA A 754 -42.29 11.78 -14.99
N ILE A 755 -41.10 11.82 -14.38
CA ILE A 755 -40.63 12.97 -13.59
C ILE A 755 -40.54 14.24 -14.45
N ALA A 756 -40.01 14.14 -15.66
CA ALA A 756 -39.90 15.26 -16.61
C ALA A 756 -41.27 15.84 -17.01
N LEU A 757 -42.24 14.98 -17.35
CA LEU A 757 -43.60 15.39 -17.67
C LEU A 757 -44.32 16.02 -16.46
N GLN A 758 -44.09 15.47 -15.26
CA GLN A 758 -44.63 16.02 -14.02
C GLN A 758 -44.06 17.40 -13.70
N ASP A 759 -42.75 17.62 -13.87
CA ASP A 759 -42.11 18.94 -13.64
C ASP A 759 -42.67 20.01 -14.61
N LEU A 760 -42.79 19.69 -15.90
CA LEU A 760 -43.36 20.61 -16.90
C LEU A 760 -44.80 20.99 -16.56
N ARG A 761 -45.65 20.00 -16.23
CA ARG A 761 -47.05 20.24 -15.85
C ARG A 761 -47.18 21.00 -14.53
N HIS A 762 -46.37 20.67 -13.52
CA HIS A 762 -46.38 21.37 -12.24
C HIS A 762 -46.04 22.86 -12.39
N ARG A 763 -45.22 23.21 -13.39
CA ARG A 763 -44.84 24.60 -13.73
C ARG A 763 -45.80 25.30 -14.68
N GLY A 764 -46.90 24.67 -15.08
CA GLY A 764 -47.87 25.22 -16.03
C GLY A 764 -47.37 25.30 -17.48
N GLN A 765 -46.38 24.48 -17.85
CA GLN A 765 -45.82 24.40 -19.21
C GLN A 765 -46.50 23.31 -20.03
N ASP A 766 -47.84 23.36 -20.11
CA ASP A 766 -48.64 22.29 -20.70
C ASP A 766 -48.31 22.04 -22.18
N ARG A 767 -48.01 23.11 -22.94
CA ARG A 767 -47.61 23.01 -24.35
C ARG A 767 -46.32 22.23 -24.55
N ASP A 768 -45.33 22.44 -23.68
CA ASP A 768 -44.03 21.76 -23.75
C ASP A 768 -44.15 20.31 -23.25
N ALA A 769 -45.00 20.06 -22.25
CA ALA A 769 -45.35 18.72 -21.78
C ALA A 769 -46.05 17.88 -22.87
N ASP A 770 -47.00 18.49 -23.58
CA ASP A 770 -47.73 17.84 -24.67
C ASP A 770 -46.82 17.56 -25.88
N PHE A 771 -45.88 18.46 -26.19
CA PHE A 771 -44.86 18.27 -27.23
C PHE A 771 -43.90 17.11 -26.89
N LEU A 772 -43.39 17.06 -25.66
CA LEU A 772 -42.55 15.95 -25.20
C LEU A 772 -43.30 14.60 -25.30
N LEU A 773 -44.58 14.61 -24.90
CA LEU A 773 -45.43 13.43 -24.94
C LEU A 773 -45.66 12.92 -26.37
N SER A 774 -45.90 13.82 -27.34
CA SER A 774 -46.07 13.41 -28.74
C SER A 774 -44.81 12.77 -29.32
N GLU A 775 -43.63 13.31 -29.01
CA GLU A 775 -42.35 12.76 -29.47
C GLU A 775 -42.07 11.37 -28.90
N ILE A 776 -42.38 11.14 -27.62
CA ILE A 776 -42.24 9.81 -26.96
C ILE A 776 -43.13 8.77 -27.65
N VAL A 777 -44.40 9.15 -27.89
CA VAL A 777 -45.42 8.25 -28.45
C VAL A 777 -45.07 7.85 -29.88
N ASP A 778 -44.67 8.79 -30.73
CA ASP A 778 -44.41 8.48 -32.13
C ASP A 778 -43.12 7.68 -32.35
N LYS A 779 -42.08 7.87 -31.53
CA LYS A 779 -40.82 7.13 -31.69
C LYS A 779 -40.82 5.74 -31.05
N ARG A 780 -41.49 5.54 -29.91
CA ARG A 780 -41.63 4.20 -29.31
C ARG A 780 -42.58 3.29 -30.10
N LYS A 781 -43.58 3.84 -30.81
CA LYS A 781 -44.33 3.11 -31.86
C LYS A 781 -43.39 2.51 -32.91
N PHE A 782 -42.39 3.27 -33.35
CA PHE A 782 -41.43 2.84 -34.37
C PHE A 782 -40.46 1.75 -33.86
N TYR A 783 -40.02 1.85 -32.61
CA TYR A 783 -39.09 0.88 -32.00
C TYR A 783 -39.76 -0.47 -31.66
N ALA A 784 -40.99 -0.45 -31.14
CA ALA A 784 -41.78 -1.65 -30.86
C ALA A 784 -42.18 -2.39 -32.16
N PHE A 785 -42.49 -1.65 -33.23
CA PHE A 785 -42.80 -2.20 -34.54
C PHE A 785 -41.61 -2.92 -35.21
N ARG A 786 -40.38 -2.43 -34.99
CA ARG A 786 -39.17 -2.97 -35.63
C ARG A 786 -38.59 -4.24 -34.95
N HIS A 787 -38.92 -4.49 -33.69
CA HIS A 787 -38.27 -5.55 -32.89
C HIS A 787 -39.20 -6.61 -32.29
N GLY A 788 -40.49 -6.61 -32.62
CA GLY A 788 -41.40 -7.72 -32.28
C GLY A 788 -41.51 -8.05 -30.78
N ARG A 789 -41.15 -7.11 -29.89
CA ARG A 789 -41.25 -7.29 -28.43
C ARG A 789 -42.63 -6.87 -27.94
N SER A 790 -43.08 -7.59 -26.92
CA SER A 790 -44.46 -7.67 -26.40
C SER A 790 -45.07 -6.34 -25.95
N ALA A 791 -46.39 -6.36 -25.83
CA ALA A 791 -47.28 -5.26 -25.41
C ALA A 791 -46.89 -4.51 -24.12
N TYR A 792 -45.92 -5.00 -23.35
CA TYR A 792 -45.42 -4.41 -22.10
C TYR A 792 -44.89 -2.97 -22.26
N ALA A 793 -44.16 -2.67 -23.35
CA ALA A 793 -43.58 -1.34 -23.56
C ALA A 793 -44.62 -0.26 -23.94
N LEU A 794 -45.76 -0.67 -24.50
CA LEU A 794 -46.88 0.21 -24.85
C LEU A 794 -47.78 0.47 -23.63
N LEU A 795 -47.87 -0.50 -22.71
CA LEU A 795 -48.65 -0.41 -21.48
C LEU A 795 -47.99 0.48 -20.42
N GLU A 796 -46.67 0.47 -20.26
CA GLU A 796 -45.97 1.42 -19.37
C GLU A 796 -46.14 2.89 -19.79
N VAL A 797 -46.23 3.16 -21.10
CA VAL A 797 -46.52 4.49 -21.64
C VAL A 797 -47.98 4.90 -21.37
N VAL A 798 -48.92 3.95 -21.40
CA VAL A 798 -50.32 4.16 -21.01
C VAL A 798 -50.46 4.39 -19.49
N PHE A 799 -49.65 3.72 -18.66
CA PHE A 799 -49.60 3.96 -17.21
C PHE A 799 -49.12 5.38 -16.85
N ALA A 800 -48.16 5.95 -17.61
CA ALA A 800 -47.72 7.33 -17.44
C ALA A 800 -48.76 8.36 -17.91
N LEU A 801 -49.52 8.05 -18.96
CA LEU A 801 -50.63 8.87 -19.48
C LEU A 801 -51.84 8.92 -18.53
N LEU A 802 -52.09 7.85 -17.76
CA LEU A 802 -53.31 7.69 -16.97
C LEU A 802 -53.31 8.32 -15.57
N ALA A 803 -52.14 8.75 -15.08
CA ALA A 803 -52.08 9.57 -13.86
C ALA A 803 -52.72 10.97 -14.05
N GLY A 804 -53.07 11.35 -15.30
CA GLY A 804 -53.71 12.62 -15.67
C GLY A 804 -55.20 12.57 -16.06
N GLY A 805 -55.85 11.40 -16.04
CA GLY A 805 -57.32 11.28 -16.09
C GLY A 805 -58.05 11.57 -17.42
N GLN A 806 -57.84 10.76 -18.47
CA GLN A 806 -58.79 10.68 -19.61
C GLN A 806 -59.05 9.23 -20.08
N ASP A 807 -60.31 8.80 -20.01
CA ASP A 807 -60.78 7.40 -20.18
C ASP A 807 -60.91 6.89 -21.63
N ASP A 808 -61.08 7.77 -22.62
CA ASP A 808 -61.49 7.36 -23.98
C ASP A 808 -60.34 6.92 -24.90
N GLU A 809 -59.10 7.33 -24.62
CA GLU A 809 -57.92 6.86 -25.36
C GLU A 809 -57.44 5.49 -24.87
N VAL A 810 -57.56 5.24 -23.57
CA VAL A 810 -57.30 3.95 -22.92
C VAL A 810 -58.20 2.86 -23.51
N ARG A 811 -59.49 3.19 -23.70
CA ARG A 811 -60.49 2.28 -24.26
C ARG A 811 -60.18 1.87 -25.71
N ARG A 812 -59.54 2.75 -26.49
CA ARG A 812 -59.09 2.45 -27.86
C ARG A 812 -57.78 1.66 -27.88
N ALA A 813 -56.89 1.88 -26.93
CA ALA A 813 -55.64 1.13 -26.77
C ALA A 813 -55.89 -0.32 -26.34
N ILE A 814 -56.80 -0.55 -25.38
CA ILE A 814 -57.19 -1.90 -24.92
C ILE A 814 -57.78 -2.74 -26.06
N ASN A 815 -58.59 -2.13 -26.93
CA ASN A 815 -59.21 -2.83 -28.07
C ASN A 815 -58.21 -3.19 -29.20
N ARG A 816 -56.96 -2.74 -29.13
CA ARG A 816 -55.91 -3.02 -30.14
C ARG A 816 -54.83 -4.00 -29.67
N ILE A 817 -54.92 -4.52 -28.44
CA ILE A 817 -53.99 -5.55 -27.95
C ILE A 817 -54.17 -6.82 -28.81
N PRO A 818 -53.14 -7.28 -29.55
CA PRO A 818 -53.23 -8.50 -30.34
C PRO A 818 -53.40 -9.71 -29.42
N GLN A 819 -54.33 -10.59 -29.79
CA GLN A 819 -54.64 -11.91 -29.23
C GLN A 819 -53.51 -12.56 -28.40
N THR A 820 -53.42 -12.26 -27.11
CA THR A 820 -52.69 -13.11 -26.16
C THR A 820 -53.56 -14.32 -25.85
N ARG A 821 -53.10 -15.52 -26.22
CA ARG A 821 -53.85 -16.78 -26.10
C ARG A 821 -53.78 -17.43 -24.71
N HIS A 822 -53.09 -16.84 -23.75
CA HIS A 822 -52.80 -17.50 -22.48
C HIS A 822 -53.53 -16.87 -21.30
N ARG A 823 -54.57 -17.57 -20.83
CA ARG A 823 -55.38 -17.27 -19.64
C ARG A 823 -54.54 -17.03 -18.37
N ALA A 824 -53.39 -17.70 -18.27
CA ALA A 824 -52.44 -17.53 -17.17
C ALA A 824 -51.93 -16.09 -17.05
N GLU A 825 -51.60 -15.46 -18.17
CA GLU A 825 -51.09 -14.07 -18.20
C GLU A 825 -52.19 -13.07 -17.84
N ILE A 826 -53.45 -13.36 -18.18
CA ILE A 826 -54.61 -12.50 -17.83
C ILE A 826 -54.88 -12.57 -16.32
N LEU A 827 -54.78 -13.75 -15.70
CA LEU A 827 -54.98 -13.94 -14.26
C LEU A 827 -53.89 -13.26 -13.43
N GLU A 828 -52.62 -13.44 -13.83
CA GLU A 828 -51.47 -12.80 -13.18
C GLU A 828 -51.53 -11.27 -13.31
N PHE A 829 -51.98 -10.77 -14.47
CA PHE A 829 -52.19 -9.34 -14.72
C PHE A 829 -53.36 -8.75 -13.90
N SER A 830 -54.46 -9.49 -13.74
CA SER A 830 -55.59 -9.05 -12.91
C SER A 830 -55.25 -9.01 -11.42
N GLU A 831 -54.38 -9.90 -10.93
CA GLU A 831 -53.86 -9.83 -9.55
C GLU A 831 -52.99 -8.59 -9.31
N LEU A 832 -52.15 -8.22 -10.28
CA LEU A 832 -51.33 -7.00 -10.18
C LEU A 832 -52.19 -5.73 -10.18
N LEU A 833 -53.24 -5.66 -11.01
CA LEU A 833 -54.20 -4.56 -11.01
C LEU A 833 -54.99 -4.45 -9.70
N MET A 834 -55.31 -5.60 -9.07
CA MET A 834 -55.95 -5.63 -7.74
C MET A 834 -55.01 -5.13 -6.64
N LYS A 835 -53.74 -5.54 -6.66
CA LYS A 835 -52.71 -5.07 -5.72
C LYS A 835 -52.43 -3.57 -5.84
N ALA A 836 -52.62 -2.99 -7.03
CA ALA A 836 -52.50 -1.56 -7.29
C ALA A 836 -53.78 -0.74 -6.99
N GLY A 837 -54.83 -1.35 -6.40
CA GLY A 837 -56.06 -0.64 -6.00
C GLY A 837 -57.09 -0.43 -7.12
N LEU A 838 -56.91 -1.05 -8.30
CA LEU A 838 -57.74 -0.85 -9.50
C LEU A 838 -58.69 -2.04 -9.75
N ALA A 839 -59.45 -2.42 -8.73
CA ALA A 839 -60.27 -3.62 -8.70
C ALA A 839 -61.38 -3.68 -9.77
N ASP A 840 -61.92 -2.53 -10.20
CA ASP A 840 -63.02 -2.51 -11.18
C ASP A 840 -62.55 -2.86 -12.60
N LEU A 841 -61.32 -2.50 -12.93
CA LEU A 841 -60.69 -2.81 -14.21
C LEU A 841 -60.26 -4.29 -14.27
N ALA A 842 -59.69 -4.80 -13.17
CA ALA A 842 -59.34 -6.22 -13.01
C ALA A 842 -60.58 -7.12 -13.23
N ARG A 843 -61.73 -6.74 -12.64
CA ARG A 843 -63.00 -7.47 -12.81
C ARG A 843 -63.51 -7.46 -14.26
N ARG A 844 -63.34 -6.37 -15.01
CA ARG A 844 -63.75 -6.29 -16.43
C ARG A 844 -62.84 -7.10 -17.34
N LEU A 845 -61.55 -7.14 -17.05
CA LEU A 845 -60.55 -7.91 -17.79
C LEU A 845 -60.79 -9.42 -17.61
N LEU A 846 -61.06 -9.85 -16.38
CA LEU A 846 -61.48 -11.23 -16.06
C LEU A 846 -62.81 -11.60 -16.74
N ALA A 847 -63.81 -10.70 -16.72
CA ALA A 847 -65.10 -10.96 -17.35
C ALA A 847 -65.06 -11.02 -18.89
N ALA A 848 -64.09 -10.36 -19.52
CA ALA A 848 -63.87 -10.45 -20.97
C ALA A 848 -63.17 -11.76 -21.36
N ALA A 849 -62.32 -12.30 -20.48
CA ALA A 849 -61.69 -13.61 -20.64
C ALA A 849 -62.71 -14.77 -20.50
N ASP A 850 -63.61 -14.71 -19.50
CA ASP A 850 -64.61 -15.76 -19.27
C ASP A 850 -65.71 -15.85 -20.35
N ARG A 851 -66.03 -14.73 -21.04
CA ARG A 851 -67.00 -14.76 -22.16
C ARG A 851 -66.48 -15.50 -23.39
N ARG A 852 -65.16 -15.65 -23.54
CA ARG A 852 -64.54 -16.37 -24.67
C ARG A 852 -64.50 -17.89 -24.46
N ASP A 853 -64.54 -18.38 -23.23
CA ASP A 853 -64.55 -19.83 -22.90
C ASP A 853 -65.90 -20.51 -23.14
N ARG A 854 -66.98 -19.73 -23.39
CA ARG A 854 -68.35 -20.25 -23.62
C ARG A 854 -68.79 -20.27 -25.09
N SER A 855 -67.93 -19.93 -26.04
CA SER A 855 -68.20 -20.20 -27.47
C SER A 855 -67.61 -21.55 -27.85
N PRO A 856 -68.41 -22.55 -28.27
CA PRO A 856 -67.87 -23.77 -28.84
C PRO A 856 -67.35 -23.45 -30.24
N GLN A 857 -66.03 -23.33 -30.34
CA GLN A 857 -65.17 -23.17 -31.52
C GLN A 857 -65.46 -22.02 -32.48
#